data_AF-E9DSP9-F1
#
_entry.id   AF-E9DSP9-F1
#
_cell.length_a   1.000
_cell.length_b   1.000
_cell.length_c   1.000
_cell.angle_alpha   90.00
_cell.angle_beta   90.00
_cell.angle_gamma   90.00
#
_symmetry.space_group_name_H-M   'P 1'
#
loop_
_entity.id
_entity.type
_entity.pdbx_description
1 polymer ?
#
loop_
_entity_poly.entity_id
_entity_poly.type
_entity_poly.pdbx_seq_one_letter_code
_entity_poly.pdbx_strand_id
1 'polypeptide(L)'
;MALEALGVASSVIAVIEISGRVAAICFQYSKGVKDAKSEDNRLLREVNNLGETTSSVQDLLDGPCETTLKTSSKLLDAIEEARIHLSKLKDDLRPSSAQKAFRRLRVGALKWPLKSKDVEKVVKQLGRCGQNISLALQVDQTLSNTLYRNVALQEVPEYVIQHDASMFLEHQLAKIRAEYNVTVSEDRQLPLTWPGYETVQALVWMATPLFIFAANVCRYLADLRWHPDDQVAKVLCYQTKTQQSKLDTSYRPVLDPLIEGLDKVEKVELLQQFRAIVGSIIILTRPFSFLSLARILYIPKRTIEHQLDGLYSVLSVPNVSDAPVRLLHLSFRDFLLDPDKKDEKPFWVNEITAHDTMASKCFRLMDDSLRENVCNLKDPAALQTSIDPERVNECIRDDVHLMGRVRETIDMMMALKGLLATQNSEELSELIGDAYRFLSANMGTISSSPLQLYPSALLFSPKESSIRNLFDNSIPQWIRSWPDTQSRWGSCLQILEGHTGAVHTAKFAPFSARMVSASDDRTVRIWDMNTGECLQVIHNPVGVNSAMFSHDERLVVVACNDGIIRLWDVNTEECVQELRGHSGKVSSAVFSSDSKLVVSASYDKTARIWDSLTGKCTMELRGHENEVSSVAISRDSARVVTSSFYDQGVRIWRTLDGKCIGELETNDYSYARAISNDASMAVAGLRSGSVQL
;
A
#
# COMPACT_ATOMS: atom_id res chain seq x y z
N MET A 1 18.31 2.39 28.50
CA MET A 1 17.08 2.89 27.87
C MET A 1 17.24 4.30 27.29
N ALA A 2 17.17 5.41 28.05
CA ALA A 2 17.33 6.76 27.46
C ALA A 2 18.72 7.03 26.83
N LEU A 3 19.79 6.45 27.39
CA LEU A 3 21.16 6.58 26.87
C LEU A 3 21.41 5.79 25.57
N GLU A 4 20.69 4.67 25.38
CA GLU A 4 20.82 3.81 24.19
C GLU A 4 20.03 4.38 23.01
N ALA A 5 18.84 4.93 23.27
CA ALA A 5 18.04 5.63 22.27
C ALA A 5 18.75 6.86 21.69
N LEU A 6 19.45 7.64 22.54
CA LEU A 6 20.30 8.75 22.09
C LEU A 6 21.47 8.27 21.22
N GLY A 7 22.04 7.10 21.52
CA GLY A 7 23.12 6.49 20.75
C GLY A 7 22.68 6.07 19.34
N VAL A 8 21.50 5.46 19.22
CA VAL A 8 20.90 5.06 17.94
C VAL A 8 20.59 6.28 17.07
N ALA A 9 19.91 7.29 17.64
CA ALA A 9 19.56 8.51 16.92
C ALA A 9 20.82 9.22 16.38
N SER A 10 21.88 9.29 17.19
CA SER A 10 23.18 9.84 16.77
C SER A 10 23.80 9.06 15.60
N SER A 11 23.77 7.72 15.64
CA SER A 11 24.29 6.87 14.54
C SER A 11 23.45 6.97 13.26
N VAL A 12 22.13 7.06 13.37
CA VAL A 12 21.19 7.27 12.26
C VAL A 12 21.46 8.60 11.56
N ILE A 13 21.55 9.70 12.33
CA ILE A 13 21.88 11.03 11.79
C ILE A 13 23.24 11.01 11.09
N ALA A 14 24.24 10.33 11.66
CA ALA A 14 25.56 10.21 11.06
C ALA A 14 25.52 9.47 9.71
N VAL A 15 24.74 8.39 9.58
CA VAL A 15 24.56 7.66 8.32
C VAL A 15 23.90 8.55 7.27
N ILE A 16 22.84 9.29 7.62
CA ILE A 16 22.15 10.22 6.71
C ILE A 16 23.12 11.29 6.19
N GLU A 17 23.90 11.90 7.08
CA GLU A 17 24.86 12.95 6.71
C GLU A 17 25.98 12.42 5.81
N ILE A 18 26.49 11.21 6.09
CA ILE A 18 27.55 10.60 5.27
C ILE A 18 27.00 10.20 3.89
N SER A 19 25.80 9.62 3.83
CA SER A 19 25.13 9.26 2.56
C SER A 19 24.93 10.47 1.66
N GLY A 20 24.42 11.60 2.19
CA GLY A 20 24.26 12.84 1.42
C GLY A 20 25.58 13.39 0.88
N ARG A 21 26.67 13.26 1.66
CA ARG A 21 28.01 13.67 1.21
C ARG A 21 28.59 12.75 0.13
N VAL A 22 28.40 11.44 0.25
CA VAL A 22 28.83 10.47 -0.78
C VAL A 22 28.06 10.69 -2.08
N ALA A 23 26.73 10.87 -2.01
CA ALA A 23 25.88 11.15 -3.16
C ALA A 23 26.33 12.42 -3.90
N ALA A 24 26.67 13.48 -3.16
CA ALA A 24 27.20 14.72 -3.74
C ALA A 24 28.55 14.51 -4.46
N ILE A 25 29.43 13.65 -3.94
CA ILE A 25 30.71 13.32 -4.59
C ILE A 25 30.48 12.49 -5.86
N CYS A 26 29.64 11.45 -5.82
CA CYS A 26 29.28 10.64 -6.99
C CYS A 26 28.67 11.51 -8.11
N PHE A 27 27.81 12.47 -7.76
CA PHE A 27 27.24 13.40 -8.73
C PHE A 27 28.28 14.33 -9.38
N GLN A 28 29.37 14.68 -8.68
CA GLN A 28 30.47 15.44 -9.29
C GLN A 28 31.26 14.60 -10.30
N TYR A 29 31.44 13.31 -10.05
CA TYR A 29 32.11 12.39 -10.98
C TYR A 29 31.25 12.09 -12.21
N SER A 30 29.93 11.91 -12.05
CA SER A 30 29.02 11.63 -13.17
C SER A 30 28.93 12.79 -14.18
N LYS A 31 29.17 14.03 -13.72
CA LYS A 31 29.30 15.21 -14.58
C LYS A 31 30.65 15.29 -15.30
N GLY A 32 31.71 14.71 -14.74
CA GLY A 32 33.09 14.88 -15.20
C GLY A 32 33.68 13.69 -15.98
N VAL A 33 33.10 12.49 -15.87
CA VAL A 33 33.69 11.24 -16.40
C VAL A 33 32.66 10.47 -17.24
N LYS A 34 32.91 10.31 -18.54
CA LYS A 34 31.97 9.62 -19.46
C LYS A 34 31.82 8.13 -19.14
N ASP A 35 32.91 7.45 -18.78
CA ASP A 35 32.93 5.98 -18.56
C ASP A 35 32.44 5.55 -17.17
N ALA A 36 32.19 6.49 -16.24
CA ALA A 36 31.74 6.19 -14.88
C ALA A 36 30.21 6.26 -14.72
N LYS A 37 29.47 6.78 -15.71
CA LYS A 37 28.03 7.07 -15.59
C LYS A 37 27.18 5.90 -15.11
N SER A 38 27.43 4.68 -15.60
CA SER A 38 26.65 3.51 -15.19
C SER A 38 26.94 3.06 -13.76
N GLU A 39 28.21 3.09 -13.35
CA GLU A 39 28.66 2.65 -12.03
C GLU A 39 28.34 3.71 -10.96
N ASP A 40 28.48 4.99 -11.29
CA ASP A 40 28.08 6.13 -10.46
C ASP A 40 26.58 6.11 -10.19
N ASN A 41 25.75 5.86 -11.22
CA ASN A 41 24.30 5.81 -11.06
C ASN A 41 23.85 4.63 -10.20
N ARG A 42 24.53 3.48 -10.30
CA ARG A 42 24.26 2.30 -9.45
C ARG A 42 24.62 2.56 -8.00
N LEU A 43 25.80 3.13 -7.75
CA LEU A 43 26.26 3.48 -6.42
C LEU A 43 25.39 4.59 -5.80
N LEU A 44 25.04 5.60 -6.58
CA LEU A 44 24.17 6.72 -6.18
C LEU A 44 22.77 6.22 -5.79
N ARG A 45 22.22 5.26 -6.55
CA ARG A 45 20.94 4.62 -6.23
C ARG A 45 20.99 3.93 -4.87
N GLU A 46 21.98 3.09 -4.62
CA GLU A 46 22.07 2.38 -3.32
C GLU A 46 22.36 3.32 -2.14
N VAL A 47 23.19 4.35 -2.33
CA VAL A 47 23.45 5.34 -1.27
C VAL A 47 22.21 6.16 -0.94
N ASN A 48 21.41 6.53 -1.95
CA ASN A 48 20.14 7.23 -1.74
C ASN A 48 19.09 6.32 -1.08
N ASN A 49 18.95 5.08 -1.54
CA ASN A 49 18.06 4.10 -0.91
C ASN A 49 18.41 3.87 0.57
N LEU A 50 19.71 3.81 0.89
CA LEU A 50 20.20 3.69 2.26
C LEU A 50 19.91 4.97 3.08
N GLY A 51 20.05 6.14 2.46
CA GLY A 51 19.69 7.43 3.08
C GLY A 51 18.19 7.53 3.39
N GLU A 52 17.33 7.11 2.46
CA GLU A 52 15.87 7.10 2.61
C GLU A 52 15.43 6.11 3.70
N THR A 53 15.92 4.87 3.66
CA THR A 53 15.62 3.86 4.69
C THR A 53 16.04 4.31 6.09
N THR A 54 17.18 4.99 6.20
CA THR A 54 17.67 5.53 7.48
C THR A 54 16.89 6.79 7.91
N SER A 55 16.39 7.59 6.97
CA SER A 55 15.49 8.72 7.26
C SER A 55 14.14 8.24 7.79
N SER A 56 13.61 7.14 7.25
CA SER A 56 12.42 6.50 7.80
C SER A 56 12.65 6.01 9.25
N VAL A 57 13.86 5.59 9.63
CA VAL A 57 14.20 5.29 11.04
C VAL A 57 14.15 6.56 11.90
N GLN A 58 14.68 7.67 11.38
CA GLN A 58 14.71 8.96 12.08
C GLN A 58 13.29 9.52 12.29
N ASP A 59 12.45 9.48 11.27
CA ASP A 59 11.05 9.95 11.36
C ASP A 59 10.24 9.15 12.39
N LEU A 60 10.58 7.86 12.57
CA LEU A 60 9.99 7.00 13.60
C LEU A 60 10.53 7.31 15.00
N LEU A 61 11.80 7.70 15.13
CA LEU A 61 12.40 8.14 16.40
C LEU A 61 11.86 9.50 16.86
N ASP A 62 11.50 10.37 15.92
CA ASP A 62 10.99 11.73 16.18
C ASP A 62 9.44 11.77 16.35
N GLY A 63 8.74 10.64 16.24
CA GLY A 63 7.28 10.50 16.37
C GLY A 63 6.77 10.49 17.83
N PRO A 64 5.46 10.72 18.07
CA PRO A 64 4.91 11.03 19.41
C PRO A 64 4.66 9.82 20.32
N CYS A 65 5.42 8.74 20.18
CA CYS A 65 5.32 7.58 21.05
C CYS A 65 6.64 7.33 21.77
N GLU A 66 6.61 7.37 23.10
CA GLU A 66 7.52 6.63 23.99
C GLU A 66 7.36 5.09 23.78
N THR A 67 7.18 4.62 22.54
CA THR A 67 7.44 3.23 22.20
C THR A 67 8.94 3.10 22.15
N THR A 68 9.52 2.62 23.24
CA THR A 68 10.85 2.01 23.20
C THR A 68 10.85 1.02 22.03
N LEU A 69 11.40 1.41 20.87
CA LEU A 69 11.99 0.46 19.94
C LEU A 69 12.83 -0.42 20.87
N LYS A 70 12.43 -1.69 21.05
CA LYS A 70 13.30 -2.66 21.72
C LYS A 70 14.42 -2.88 20.72
N THR A 71 15.32 -1.90 20.60
CA THR A 71 16.35 -1.81 19.58
C THR A 71 17.04 -3.14 19.57
N SER A 72 16.68 -3.99 18.62
CA SER A 72 17.32 -5.29 18.50
C SER A 72 18.80 -4.98 18.30
N SER A 73 19.69 -5.69 18.99
CA SER A 73 21.13 -5.50 18.79
C SER A 73 21.48 -5.52 17.30
N LYS A 74 20.72 -6.30 16.51
CA LYS A 74 20.76 -6.37 15.04
C LYS A 74 20.50 -5.05 14.32
N LEU A 75 19.56 -4.19 14.77
CA LEU A 75 19.32 -2.87 14.16
C LEU A 75 20.51 -1.94 14.42
N LEU A 76 21.00 -1.92 15.67
CA LEU A 76 22.18 -1.15 16.07
C LEU A 76 23.43 -1.59 15.30
N ASP A 77 23.66 -2.90 15.22
CA ASP A 77 24.78 -3.49 14.49
C ASP A 77 24.71 -3.16 13.00
N ALA A 78 23.52 -3.21 12.39
CA ALA A 78 23.32 -2.91 10.98
C ALA A 78 23.52 -1.42 10.65
N ILE A 79 23.06 -0.51 11.52
CA ILE A 79 23.27 0.94 11.37
C ILE A 79 24.76 1.29 11.52
N GLU A 80 25.45 0.66 12.48
CA GLU A 80 26.87 0.91 12.70
C GLU A 80 27.73 0.30 11.57
N GLU A 81 27.38 -0.87 11.05
CA GLU A 81 28.01 -1.48 9.87
C GLU A 81 27.84 -0.58 8.63
N ALA A 82 26.64 -0.02 8.42
CA ALA A 82 26.37 0.94 7.36
C ALA A 82 27.25 2.21 7.50
N ARG A 83 27.39 2.74 8.72
CA ARG A 83 28.21 3.91 9.03
C ARG A 83 29.68 3.69 8.69
N ILE A 84 30.23 2.54 9.07
CA ILE A 84 31.63 2.17 8.80
C ILE A 84 31.87 2.04 7.29
N HIS A 85 30.97 1.37 6.57
CA HIS A 85 31.09 1.19 5.12
C HIS A 85 30.96 2.50 4.35
N LEU A 86 30.01 3.36 4.72
CA LEU A 86 29.84 4.67 4.10
C LEU A 86 31.02 5.61 4.40
N SER A 87 31.58 5.55 5.62
CA SER A 87 32.77 6.35 5.96
C SER A 87 33.98 5.91 5.13
N LYS A 88 34.18 4.59 4.97
CA LYS A 88 35.24 4.05 4.13
C LYS A 88 35.07 4.45 2.66
N LEU A 89 33.85 4.32 2.13
CA LEU A 89 33.53 4.74 0.77
C LEU A 89 33.77 6.24 0.55
N LYS A 90 33.40 7.08 1.52
CA LYS A 90 33.66 8.52 1.48
C LYS A 90 35.14 8.83 1.39
N ASP A 91 36.00 8.09 2.10
CA ASP A 91 37.45 8.28 2.04
C ASP A 91 38.05 7.74 0.73
N ASP A 92 37.55 6.61 0.23
CA ASP A 92 37.95 6.05 -1.08
C ASP A 92 37.56 6.97 -2.25
N LEU A 93 36.49 7.76 -2.10
CA LEU A 93 36.02 8.75 -3.08
C LEU A 93 36.65 10.14 -2.93
N ARG A 94 37.46 10.39 -1.89
CA ARG A 94 38.12 11.70 -1.73
C ARG A 94 39.21 11.88 -2.80
N PRO A 95 39.22 13.02 -3.51
CA PRO A 95 40.31 13.32 -4.44
C PRO A 95 41.61 13.50 -3.66
N SER A 96 42.68 12.85 -4.13
CA SER A 96 44.00 12.94 -3.49
C SER A 96 44.51 14.39 -3.48
N SER A 97 45.44 14.70 -2.57
CA SER A 97 46.11 16.00 -2.48
C SER A 97 46.74 16.43 -3.82
N ALA A 98 47.14 15.50 -4.67
CA ALA A 98 47.61 15.76 -6.03
C ALA A 98 46.50 16.26 -6.97
N GLN A 99 45.26 15.74 -6.87
CA GLN A 99 44.12 16.20 -7.67
C GLN A 99 43.58 17.58 -7.24
N LYS A 100 43.74 17.95 -5.96
CA LYS A 100 43.41 19.30 -5.46
C LYS A 100 44.34 20.39 -6.01
N ALA A 101 45.62 20.09 -6.22
CA ALA A 101 46.59 21.01 -6.82
C ALA A 101 46.26 21.29 -8.30
N PHE A 102 45.77 20.28 -9.03
CA PHE A 102 45.34 20.41 -10.43
C PHE A 102 44.08 21.27 -10.64
N ARG A 103 43.24 21.49 -9.61
CA ARG A 103 42.06 22.37 -9.71
C ARG A 103 42.37 23.86 -9.88
N ARG A 104 43.61 24.30 -9.63
CA ARG A 104 44.01 25.72 -9.83
C ARG A 104 44.34 26.07 -11.28
N LEU A 105 44.46 25.08 -12.17
CA LEU A 105 44.62 25.29 -13.61
C LEU A 105 43.47 24.59 -14.34
N ARG A 106 42.92 25.25 -15.37
CA ARG A 106 41.69 24.88 -16.11
C ARG A 106 41.54 23.37 -16.40
N VAL A 107 40.32 22.88 -16.10
CA VAL A 107 39.59 21.69 -16.59
C VAL A 107 40.45 20.59 -17.25
N GLY A 108 40.95 19.66 -16.43
CA GLY A 108 41.45 18.36 -16.86
C GLY A 108 40.71 17.26 -16.10
N ALA A 109 40.17 16.29 -16.85
CA ALA A 109 39.22 15.26 -16.43
C ALA A 109 39.47 14.64 -15.04
N LEU A 110 38.46 14.67 -14.17
CA LEU A 110 38.43 13.79 -13.00
C LEU A 110 38.51 12.34 -13.50
N LYS A 111 39.30 11.50 -12.83
CA LYS A 111 39.34 10.06 -13.11
C LYS A 111 38.62 9.34 -11.98
N TRP A 112 37.65 8.50 -12.33
CA TRP A 112 36.89 7.70 -11.37
C TRP A 112 37.85 6.82 -10.54
N PRO A 113 37.82 6.90 -9.20
CA PRO A 113 38.85 6.29 -8.35
C PRO A 113 38.60 4.79 -8.06
N LEU A 114 37.38 4.29 -8.26
CA LEU A 114 37.00 2.91 -7.96
C LEU A 114 37.03 2.02 -9.21
N LYS A 115 37.44 0.75 -9.07
CA LYS A 115 37.29 -0.24 -10.14
C LYS A 115 35.88 -0.84 -10.09
N SER A 116 35.35 -1.34 -11.21
CA SER A 116 33.99 -1.91 -11.26
C SER A 116 33.76 -3.04 -10.25
N LYS A 117 34.76 -3.91 -10.02
CA LYS A 117 34.71 -4.96 -8.98
C LYS A 117 34.60 -4.39 -7.55
N ASP A 118 35.21 -3.24 -7.30
CA ASP A 118 35.14 -2.57 -6.00
C ASP A 118 33.78 -1.87 -5.83
N VAL A 119 33.24 -1.27 -6.90
CA VAL A 119 31.88 -0.70 -6.91
C VAL A 119 30.83 -1.78 -6.67
N GLU A 120 30.92 -2.93 -7.35
CA GLU A 120 29.99 -4.05 -7.16
C GLU A 120 30.01 -4.58 -5.71
N LYS A 121 31.20 -4.67 -5.11
CA LYS A 121 31.35 -5.07 -3.71
C LYS A 121 30.69 -4.07 -2.76
N VAL A 122 30.88 -2.77 -3.01
CA VAL A 122 30.30 -1.70 -2.18
C VAL A 122 28.78 -1.63 -2.34
N VAL A 123 28.26 -1.71 -3.57
CA VAL A 123 26.82 -1.77 -3.88
C VAL A 123 26.17 -2.95 -3.16
N LYS A 124 26.79 -4.14 -3.23
CA LYS A 124 26.28 -5.33 -2.54
C LYS A 124 26.30 -5.19 -1.01
N GLN A 125 27.31 -4.52 -0.46
CA GLN A 125 27.42 -4.27 0.99
C GLN A 125 26.39 -3.25 1.47
N LEU A 126 26.22 -2.12 0.77
CA LEU A 126 25.24 -1.08 1.12
C LEU A 126 23.80 -1.58 0.94
N GLY A 127 23.52 -2.31 -0.15
CA GLY A 127 22.22 -2.93 -0.36
C GLY A 127 21.87 -3.94 0.74
N ARG A 128 22.85 -4.73 1.19
CA ARG A 128 22.67 -5.64 2.35
C ARG A 128 22.41 -4.88 3.65
N CYS A 129 23.10 -3.76 3.88
CA CYS A 129 22.86 -2.92 5.05
C CYS A 129 21.44 -2.34 5.03
N GLY A 130 21.00 -1.78 3.90
CA GLY A 130 19.65 -1.24 3.74
C GLY A 130 18.56 -2.30 3.93
N GLN A 131 18.77 -3.52 3.40
CA GLN A 131 17.87 -4.65 3.62
C GLN A 131 17.82 -5.09 5.08
N ASN A 132 18.97 -5.16 5.77
CA ASN A 132 19.02 -5.53 7.19
C ASN A 132 18.32 -4.48 8.07
N ILE A 133 18.52 -3.19 7.79
CA ILE A 133 17.85 -2.08 8.49
C ILE A 133 16.33 -2.14 8.26
N SER A 134 15.90 -2.34 7.02
CA SER A 134 14.48 -2.47 6.65
C SER A 134 13.82 -3.69 7.29
N LEU A 135 14.50 -4.84 7.27
CA LEU A 135 14.00 -6.07 7.91
C LEU A 135 13.89 -5.90 9.43
N ALA A 136 14.88 -5.28 10.06
CA ALA A 136 14.85 -5.01 11.49
C ALA A 136 13.74 -4.01 11.88
N LEU A 137 13.50 -2.98 11.05
CA LEU A 137 12.36 -2.07 11.21
C LEU A 137 11.02 -2.77 11.04
N GLN A 138 10.88 -3.65 10.04
CA GLN A 138 9.66 -4.44 9.85
C GLN A 138 9.38 -5.35 11.05
N VAL A 139 10.42 -5.95 11.64
CA VAL A 139 10.30 -6.75 12.87
C VAL A 139 9.83 -5.89 14.05
N ASP A 140 10.37 -4.69 14.24
CA ASP A 140 9.96 -3.80 15.35
C ASP A 140 8.60 -3.13 15.12
N GLN A 141 8.22 -2.82 13.87
CA GLN A 141 6.90 -2.30 13.48
C GLN A 141 5.80 -3.36 13.59
N THR A 142 6.10 -4.62 13.26
CA THR A 142 5.16 -5.75 13.42
C THR A 142 4.95 -6.13 14.89
N LEU A 143 5.95 -5.91 15.75
CA LEU A 143 5.84 -6.04 17.22
C LEU A 143 4.93 -4.98 17.86
N SER A 144 4.77 -3.80 17.23
CA SER A 144 4.01 -2.69 17.79
C SER A 144 2.53 -2.66 17.38
N ASN A 145 2.16 -3.37 16.30
CA ASN A 145 0.83 -3.22 15.68
C ASN A 145 -0.11 -4.44 15.80
N THR A 146 0.14 -5.37 16.73
CA THR A 146 -0.75 -6.54 16.92
C THR A 146 -0.89 -6.98 18.37
N LEU A 147 -2.11 -6.89 18.90
CA LEU A 147 -2.62 -7.69 20.02
C LEU A 147 -2.88 -9.17 19.61
N TYR A 148 -2.27 -9.61 18.53
CA TYR A 148 -2.15 -11.01 18.15
C TYR A 148 -0.68 -11.40 18.27
N ARG A 149 -0.44 -12.46 19.04
CA ARG A 149 0.87 -13.10 19.20
C ARG A 149 1.34 -13.57 17.82
N ASN A 150 2.04 -12.70 17.08
CA ASN A 150 2.79 -13.08 15.90
C ASN A 150 3.92 -13.99 16.37
N VAL A 151 3.66 -15.28 16.40
CA VAL A 151 4.70 -16.29 16.46
C VAL A 151 5.46 -16.13 15.16
N ALA A 152 6.65 -15.53 15.20
CA ALA A 152 7.59 -15.67 14.11
C ALA A 152 7.80 -17.19 13.93
N LEU A 153 7.30 -17.77 12.83
CA LEU A 153 7.45 -19.20 12.55
C LEU A 153 8.93 -19.63 12.52
N GLN A 154 9.85 -18.67 12.35
CA GLN A 154 11.31 -18.85 12.44
C GLN A 154 11.83 -18.96 13.88
N GLU A 155 11.04 -18.58 14.89
CA GLU A 155 11.36 -18.70 16.33
C GLU A 155 10.68 -19.91 16.99
N VAL A 156 9.85 -20.66 16.25
CA VAL A 156 9.27 -21.92 16.74
C VAL A 156 10.39 -22.96 16.75
N PRO A 157 10.70 -23.56 17.92
CA PRO A 157 11.71 -24.60 17.99
C PRO A 157 11.36 -25.78 17.07
N GLU A 158 12.36 -26.33 16.37
CA GLU A 158 12.16 -27.43 15.41
C GLU A 158 11.42 -28.64 16.02
N TYR A 159 11.63 -28.92 17.31
CA TYR A 159 10.93 -30.01 18.00
C TYR A 159 9.42 -29.78 18.12
N VAL A 160 8.96 -28.53 18.19
CA VAL A 160 7.52 -28.18 18.23
C VAL A 160 6.91 -28.41 16.85
N ILE A 161 7.60 -27.96 15.79
CA ILE A 161 7.17 -28.18 14.41
C ILE A 161 7.10 -29.67 14.10
N GLN A 162 8.10 -30.45 14.54
CA GLN A 162 8.12 -31.90 14.38
C GLN A 162 6.96 -32.59 15.10
N HIS A 163 6.67 -32.17 16.35
CA HIS A 163 5.56 -32.72 17.11
C HIS A 163 4.22 -32.43 16.43
N ASP A 164 3.97 -31.18 16.05
CA ASP A 164 2.74 -30.75 15.38
C ASP A 164 2.59 -31.41 14.01
N ALA A 165 3.69 -31.54 13.25
CA ALA A 165 3.70 -32.24 11.98
C ALA A 165 3.39 -33.74 12.14
N SER A 166 3.92 -34.39 13.18
CA SER A 166 3.63 -35.81 13.48
C SER A 166 2.14 -36.00 13.77
N MET A 167 1.60 -35.18 14.68
CA MET A 167 0.19 -35.22 15.05
C MET A 167 -0.72 -34.97 13.84
N PHE A 168 -0.38 -33.98 13.00
CA PHE A 168 -1.13 -33.67 11.79
C PHE A 168 -1.06 -34.80 10.76
N LEU A 169 0.14 -35.32 10.47
CA LEU A 169 0.35 -36.38 9.48
C LEU A 169 -0.35 -37.67 9.91
N GLU A 170 -0.21 -38.09 11.17
CA GLU A 170 -0.89 -39.27 11.70
C GLU A 170 -2.41 -39.18 11.54
N HIS A 171 -2.99 -38.02 11.88
CA HIS A 171 -4.41 -37.79 11.73
C HIS A 171 -4.85 -37.81 10.26
N GLN A 172 -4.17 -37.07 9.38
CA GLN A 172 -4.54 -36.98 7.96
C GLN A 172 -4.33 -38.30 7.22
N LEU A 173 -3.25 -39.02 7.47
CA LEU A 173 -2.98 -40.33 6.86
C LEU A 173 -4.01 -41.37 7.31
N ALA A 174 -4.41 -41.35 8.58
CA ALA A 174 -5.49 -42.22 9.06
C ALA A 174 -6.82 -41.94 8.36
N LYS A 175 -7.10 -40.66 8.09
CA LYS A 175 -8.28 -40.23 7.33
C LYS A 175 -8.22 -40.69 5.87
N ILE A 176 -7.10 -40.45 5.18
CA ILE A 176 -6.87 -40.90 3.80
C ILE A 176 -7.02 -42.40 3.68
N ARG A 177 -6.45 -43.17 4.63
CA ARG A 177 -6.61 -44.63 4.68
C ARG A 177 -8.08 -45.04 4.82
N ALA A 178 -8.81 -44.41 5.73
CA ALA A 178 -10.22 -44.73 5.94
C ALA A 178 -11.05 -44.46 4.69
N GLU A 179 -10.82 -43.32 4.03
CA GLU A 179 -11.48 -42.95 2.77
C GLU A 179 -11.11 -43.92 1.64
N TYR A 180 -9.82 -44.26 1.48
CA TYR A 180 -9.35 -45.22 0.48
C TYR A 180 -9.97 -46.62 0.69
N ASN A 181 -9.93 -47.14 1.91
CA ASN A 181 -10.44 -48.49 2.24
C ASN A 181 -11.94 -48.65 2.01
N VAL A 182 -12.72 -47.55 2.06
CA VAL A 182 -14.15 -47.55 1.73
C VAL A 182 -14.37 -47.66 0.22
N THR A 183 -13.44 -47.17 -0.59
CA THR A 183 -13.55 -47.15 -2.07
C THR A 183 -13.01 -48.42 -2.75
N VAL A 184 -12.30 -49.29 -2.03
CA VAL A 184 -11.67 -50.51 -2.58
C VAL A 184 -12.21 -51.80 -1.95
N SER A 185 -12.04 -52.91 -2.65
CA SER A 185 -12.39 -54.25 -2.19
C SER A 185 -11.48 -54.72 -1.05
N GLU A 186 -11.95 -55.66 -0.21
CA GLU A 186 -11.25 -56.11 1.01
C GLU A 186 -9.79 -56.58 0.78
N ASP A 187 -9.50 -57.13 -0.40
CA ASP A 187 -8.18 -57.60 -0.82
C ASP A 187 -7.17 -56.47 -1.10
N ARG A 188 -7.64 -55.24 -1.31
CA ARG A 188 -6.82 -54.05 -1.60
C ARG A 188 -6.83 -53.01 -0.48
N GLN A 189 -7.42 -53.34 0.67
CA GLN A 189 -7.45 -52.43 1.81
C GLN A 189 -6.07 -52.27 2.45
N LEU A 190 -5.76 -51.04 2.82
CA LEU A 190 -4.54 -50.69 3.54
C LEU A 190 -4.65 -51.12 5.01
N PRO A 191 -3.57 -51.65 5.62
CA PRO A 191 -3.60 -52.15 6.98
C PRO A 191 -3.75 -51.02 8.03
N LEU A 192 -4.19 -51.39 9.24
CA LEU A 192 -4.33 -50.45 10.37
C LEU A 192 -3.02 -49.75 10.77
N THR A 193 -1.88 -50.32 10.39
CA THR A 193 -0.54 -49.78 10.66
C THR A 193 -0.01 -48.90 9.54
N TRP A 194 -0.74 -48.74 8.43
CA TRP A 194 -0.33 -47.92 7.28
C TRP A 194 -0.22 -46.43 7.64
N PRO A 195 0.81 -45.70 7.15
CA PRO A 195 1.94 -46.14 6.29
C PRO A 195 3.17 -46.66 7.06
N GLY A 196 3.05 -46.88 8.36
CA GLY A 196 4.13 -47.33 9.25
C GLY A 196 4.83 -46.17 9.98
N TYR A 197 5.30 -46.43 11.20
CA TYR A 197 5.93 -45.41 12.06
C TYR A 197 7.17 -44.78 11.41
N GLU A 198 8.05 -45.58 10.80
CA GLU A 198 9.27 -45.10 10.14
C GLU A 198 8.95 -44.15 8.97
N THR A 199 7.91 -44.48 8.20
CA THR A 199 7.43 -43.64 7.09
C THR A 199 6.88 -42.30 7.58
N VAL A 200 6.08 -42.30 8.66
CA VAL A 200 5.55 -41.07 9.26
C VAL A 200 6.71 -40.19 9.74
N GLN A 201 7.71 -40.76 10.42
CA GLN A 201 8.88 -40.00 10.87
C GLN A 201 9.70 -39.42 9.70
N ALA A 202 9.85 -40.17 8.60
CA ALA A 202 10.49 -39.66 7.39
C ALA A 202 9.73 -38.45 6.80
N LEU A 203 8.40 -38.51 6.76
CA LEU A 203 7.57 -37.39 6.30
C LEU A 203 7.62 -36.18 7.25
N VAL A 204 7.66 -36.40 8.56
CA VAL A 204 7.84 -35.35 9.58
C VAL A 204 9.19 -34.64 9.41
N TRP A 205 10.25 -35.41 9.15
CA TRP A 205 11.57 -34.87 8.88
C TRP A 205 11.58 -33.97 7.63
N MET A 206 10.94 -34.43 6.54
CA MET A 206 10.80 -33.64 5.31
C MET A 206 9.92 -32.39 5.51
N ALA A 207 8.98 -32.43 6.45
CA ALA A 207 8.13 -31.29 6.81
C ALA A 207 8.80 -30.23 7.69
N THR A 208 10.03 -30.47 8.17
CA THR A 208 10.70 -29.56 9.12
C THR A 208 11.73 -28.69 8.39
N PRO A 209 11.67 -27.33 8.49
CA PRO A 209 10.73 -26.51 9.26
C PRO A 209 9.46 -26.09 8.48
N LEU A 210 9.31 -26.55 7.23
CA LEU A 210 8.26 -26.13 6.31
C LEU A 210 7.00 -27.00 6.44
N PHE A 211 6.15 -26.73 7.44
CA PHE A 211 4.90 -27.47 7.68
C PHE A 211 4.00 -27.60 6.43
N ILE A 212 4.11 -26.65 5.48
CA ILE A 212 3.41 -26.68 4.19
C ILE A 212 3.65 -27.99 3.41
N PHE A 213 4.82 -28.61 3.57
CA PHE A 213 5.11 -29.92 2.98
C PHE A 213 4.13 -30.99 3.46
N ALA A 214 3.87 -31.07 4.77
CA ALA A 214 2.97 -32.07 5.35
C ALA A 214 1.56 -31.95 4.76
N ALA A 215 1.05 -30.72 4.62
CA ALA A 215 -0.24 -30.45 4.01
C ALA A 215 -0.28 -30.82 2.52
N ASN A 216 0.75 -30.47 1.75
CA ASN A 216 0.81 -30.77 0.32
C ASN A 216 0.93 -32.27 0.04
N VAL A 217 1.74 -32.99 0.82
CA VAL A 217 1.87 -34.45 0.71
C VAL A 217 0.55 -35.13 1.08
N CYS A 218 -0.12 -34.72 2.16
CA CYS A 218 -1.43 -35.29 2.48
C CYS A 218 -2.44 -35.11 1.35
N ARG A 219 -2.48 -33.92 0.72
CA ARG A 219 -3.35 -33.68 -0.43
C ARG A 219 -2.98 -34.54 -1.65
N TYR A 220 -1.69 -34.71 -1.90
CA TYR A 220 -1.20 -35.59 -2.97
C TYR A 220 -1.59 -37.06 -2.72
N LEU A 221 -1.42 -37.54 -1.49
CA LEU A 221 -1.80 -38.90 -1.07
C LEU A 221 -3.32 -39.13 -1.01
N ALA A 222 -4.11 -38.06 -0.85
CA ALA A 222 -5.56 -38.12 -0.87
C ALA A 222 -6.14 -38.27 -2.30
N ASP A 223 -5.31 -38.14 -3.35
CA ASP A 223 -5.76 -38.34 -4.72
C ASP A 223 -5.97 -39.83 -5.01
N LEU A 224 -7.23 -40.26 -4.93
CA LEU A 224 -7.67 -41.65 -5.10
C LEU A 224 -7.43 -42.23 -6.49
N ARG A 225 -6.95 -41.43 -7.47
CA ARG A 225 -6.58 -41.93 -8.81
C ARG A 225 -5.37 -42.85 -8.77
N TRP A 226 -4.55 -42.78 -7.72
CA TRP A 226 -3.33 -43.57 -7.56
C TRP A 226 -3.35 -44.38 -6.27
N HIS A 227 -2.55 -45.45 -6.19
CA HIS A 227 -2.43 -46.25 -4.98
C HIS A 227 -1.59 -45.49 -3.92
N PRO A 228 -2.08 -45.30 -2.68
CA PRO A 228 -1.38 -44.51 -1.67
C PRO A 228 0.04 -45.00 -1.36
N ASP A 229 0.30 -46.32 -1.34
CA ASP A 229 1.67 -46.85 -1.14
C ASP A 229 2.65 -46.44 -2.24
N ASP A 230 2.23 -46.45 -3.50
CA ASP A 230 3.08 -46.06 -4.62
C ASP A 230 3.41 -44.55 -4.54
N GLN A 231 2.42 -43.75 -4.13
CA GLN A 231 2.61 -42.32 -3.94
C GLN A 231 3.54 -42.01 -2.77
N VAL A 232 3.40 -42.72 -1.64
CA VAL A 232 4.32 -42.60 -0.48
C VAL A 232 5.74 -42.99 -0.90
N ALA A 233 5.92 -44.12 -1.59
CA ALA A 233 7.22 -44.56 -2.07
C ALA A 233 7.88 -43.52 -2.98
N LYS A 234 7.10 -42.91 -3.90
CA LYS A 234 7.59 -41.82 -4.76
C LYS A 234 8.04 -40.61 -3.96
N VAL A 235 7.28 -40.17 -2.95
CA VAL A 235 7.65 -39.03 -2.09
C VAL A 235 8.96 -39.31 -1.34
N LEU A 236 9.10 -40.51 -0.78
CA LEU A 236 10.31 -40.92 -0.03
C LEU A 236 11.57 -41.01 -0.92
N CYS A 237 11.45 -41.30 -2.22
CA CYS A 237 12.60 -41.25 -3.15
C CYS A 237 13.25 -39.86 -3.25
N TYR A 238 12.56 -38.78 -2.89
CA TYR A 238 13.12 -37.43 -2.87
C TYR A 238 13.89 -37.13 -1.58
N GLN A 239 13.72 -37.92 -0.52
CA GLN A 239 14.49 -37.80 0.72
C GLN A 239 15.98 -38.17 0.52
N THR A 240 16.26 -39.16 -0.34
CA THR A 240 17.62 -39.69 -0.55
C THR A 240 18.41 -38.97 -1.64
N LYS A 241 17.77 -38.09 -2.42
CA LYS A 241 18.38 -37.45 -3.61
C LYS A 241 19.11 -36.12 -3.38
N THR A 242 19.03 -35.47 -2.21
CA THR A 242 19.26 -34.00 -2.18
C THR A 242 20.30 -33.44 -1.20
N GLN A 243 21.34 -32.83 -1.78
CA GLN A 243 21.98 -31.57 -1.35
C GLN A 243 21.19 -30.32 -1.85
N GLN A 244 19.95 -30.47 -2.35
CA GLN A 244 19.16 -29.43 -3.01
C GLN A 244 18.22 -28.68 -2.05
N SER A 245 17.64 -27.57 -2.51
CA SER A 245 16.88 -26.64 -1.67
C SER A 245 15.59 -27.25 -1.09
N LYS A 246 15.19 -26.83 0.11
CA LYS A 246 14.03 -27.36 0.86
C LYS A 246 12.68 -27.24 0.11
N LEU A 247 12.54 -26.27 -0.80
CA LEU A 247 11.35 -26.13 -1.65
C LEU A 247 11.30 -27.21 -2.76
N ASP A 248 12.45 -27.70 -3.21
CA ASP A 248 12.51 -28.76 -4.22
C ASP A 248 11.97 -30.08 -3.66
N THR A 249 12.24 -30.37 -2.39
CA THR A 249 11.64 -31.48 -1.66
C THR A 249 10.11 -31.40 -1.61
N SER A 250 9.54 -30.17 -1.62
CA SER A 250 8.10 -29.97 -1.49
C SER A 250 7.30 -30.04 -2.79
N TYR A 251 7.86 -29.56 -3.89
CA TYR A 251 7.11 -29.41 -5.13
C TYR A 251 7.50 -30.40 -6.22
N ARG A 252 8.72 -30.94 -6.22
CA ARG A 252 9.13 -31.96 -7.21
C ARG A 252 8.29 -33.25 -7.16
N PRO A 253 7.90 -33.79 -6.01
CA PRO A 253 7.06 -34.98 -5.97
C PRO A 253 5.71 -34.80 -6.69
N VAL A 254 5.22 -33.56 -6.79
CA VAL A 254 3.97 -33.23 -7.50
C VAL A 254 4.23 -32.99 -8.99
N LEU A 255 5.34 -32.33 -9.34
CA LEU A 255 5.60 -31.87 -10.71
C LEU A 255 6.30 -32.92 -11.59
N ASP A 256 7.28 -33.65 -11.07
CA ASP A 256 8.06 -34.61 -11.85
C ASP A 256 7.21 -35.77 -12.42
N PRO A 257 6.19 -36.31 -11.71
CA PRO A 257 5.31 -37.32 -12.29
C PRO A 257 4.55 -36.85 -13.54
N LEU A 258 4.32 -35.53 -13.70
CA LEU A 258 3.62 -34.98 -14.87
C LEU A 258 4.42 -35.14 -16.17
N ILE A 259 5.73 -35.33 -16.07
CA ILE A 259 6.65 -35.51 -17.21
C ILE A 259 7.28 -36.90 -17.24
N GLU A 260 7.01 -37.75 -16.25
CA GLU A 260 7.52 -39.11 -16.17
C GLU A 260 6.89 -39.98 -17.28
N GLY A 261 7.71 -40.72 -18.02
CA GLY A 261 7.22 -41.60 -19.11
C GLY A 261 6.92 -40.92 -20.46
N LEU A 262 6.89 -39.58 -20.53
CA LEU A 262 6.68 -38.85 -21.78
C LEU A 262 7.93 -38.83 -22.68
N ASP A 263 7.70 -38.82 -24.00
CA ASP A 263 8.77 -38.64 -24.99
C ASP A 263 9.29 -37.19 -25.00
N LYS A 264 10.34 -36.92 -25.79
CA LYS A 264 10.96 -35.58 -25.83
C LYS A 264 10.02 -34.49 -26.40
N VAL A 265 9.15 -34.84 -27.34
CA VAL A 265 8.27 -33.89 -28.03
C VAL A 265 7.07 -33.57 -27.11
N GLU A 266 6.44 -34.60 -26.56
CA GLU A 266 5.35 -34.50 -25.59
C GLU A 266 5.76 -33.68 -24.35
N LYS A 267 6.99 -33.88 -23.87
CA LYS A 267 7.55 -33.07 -22.76
C LYS A 267 7.62 -31.59 -23.10
N VAL A 268 8.10 -31.23 -24.29
CA VAL A 268 8.23 -29.83 -24.69
C VAL A 268 6.85 -29.18 -24.80
N GLU A 269 5.88 -29.87 -25.41
CA GLU A 269 4.51 -29.38 -25.54
C GLU A 269 3.82 -29.18 -24.19
N LEU A 270 3.93 -30.17 -23.29
CA LEU A 270 3.35 -30.08 -21.94
C LEU A 270 3.97 -28.94 -21.14
N LEU A 271 5.30 -28.82 -21.15
CA LEU A 271 5.98 -27.74 -20.42
C LEU A 271 5.64 -26.35 -20.99
N GLN A 272 5.46 -26.23 -22.30
CA GLN A 272 5.03 -24.98 -22.91
C GLN A 272 3.60 -24.61 -22.50
N GLN A 273 2.67 -25.58 -22.52
CA GLN A 273 1.29 -25.37 -22.04
C GLN A 273 1.26 -25.03 -20.54
N PHE A 274 2.03 -25.75 -19.72
CA PHE A 274 2.16 -25.50 -18.30
C PHE A 274 2.62 -24.06 -18.04
N ARG A 275 3.70 -23.62 -18.70
CA ARG A 275 4.22 -22.25 -18.54
C ARG A 275 3.20 -21.21 -19.02
N ALA A 276 2.43 -21.50 -20.05
CA ALA A 276 1.39 -20.59 -20.53
C ALA A 276 0.22 -20.45 -19.53
N ILE A 277 -0.19 -21.54 -18.87
CA ILE A 277 -1.34 -21.57 -17.96
C ILE A 277 -0.91 -21.24 -16.53
N VAL A 278 -0.07 -22.07 -15.93
CA VAL A 278 0.39 -21.91 -14.54
C VAL A 278 1.29 -20.69 -14.41
N GLY A 279 2.16 -20.44 -15.39
CA GLY A 279 2.98 -19.22 -15.41
C GLY A 279 2.14 -17.94 -15.42
N SER A 280 0.97 -17.97 -16.07
CA SER A 280 -0.01 -16.88 -16.01
C SER A 280 -0.68 -16.77 -14.65
N ILE A 281 -1.07 -17.90 -14.03
CA ILE A 281 -1.71 -17.90 -12.70
C ILE A 281 -0.80 -17.32 -11.62
N ILE A 282 0.50 -17.64 -11.65
CA ILE A 282 1.43 -17.25 -10.58
C ILE A 282 1.89 -15.79 -10.63
N ILE A 283 1.80 -15.12 -11.78
CA ILE A 283 2.17 -13.70 -11.92
C ILE A 283 1.02 -12.75 -11.61
N LEU A 284 -0.22 -13.25 -11.54
CA LEU A 284 -1.39 -12.43 -11.30
C LEU A 284 -1.48 -12.03 -9.82
N THR A 285 -1.57 -10.73 -9.57
CA THR A 285 -1.84 -10.19 -8.23
C THR A 285 -3.23 -10.60 -7.72
N ARG A 286 -4.20 -10.75 -8.63
CA ARG A 286 -5.55 -11.27 -8.34
C ARG A 286 -5.84 -12.50 -9.19
N PRO A 287 -6.29 -13.61 -8.58
CA PRO A 287 -6.53 -14.85 -9.30
C PRO A 287 -7.74 -14.73 -10.22
N PHE A 288 -7.65 -15.30 -11.43
CA PHE A 288 -8.72 -15.33 -12.42
C PHE A 288 -9.59 -16.58 -12.31
N SER A 289 -10.85 -16.47 -12.77
CA SER A 289 -11.73 -17.62 -12.98
C SER A 289 -11.30 -18.43 -14.20
N PHE A 290 -11.83 -19.65 -14.33
CA PHE A 290 -11.58 -20.50 -15.50
C PHE A 290 -12.02 -19.83 -16.81
N LEU A 291 -13.14 -19.10 -16.78
CA LEU A 291 -13.65 -18.41 -17.97
C LEU A 291 -12.73 -17.26 -18.38
N SER A 292 -12.25 -16.47 -17.42
CA SER A 292 -11.29 -15.38 -17.68
C SER A 292 -9.95 -15.93 -18.18
N LEU A 293 -9.43 -17.01 -17.57
CA LEU A 293 -8.20 -17.67 -18.02
C LEU A 293 -8.33 -18.23 -19.44
N ALA A 294 -9.45 -18.89 -19.76
CA ALA A 294 -9.67 -19.46 -21.09
C ALA A 294 -9.67 -18.40 -22.19
N ARG A 295 -10.31 -17.25 -21.92
CA ARG A 295 -10.38 -16.13 -22.86
C ARG A 295 -9.04 -15.43 -23.02
N ILE A 296 -8.44 -14.98 -21.92
CA ILE A 296 -7.18 -14.22 -21.98
C ILE A 296 -6.05 -15.05 -22.58
N LEU A 297 -6.02 -16.36 -22.29
CA LEU A 297 -5.00 -17.24 -22.83
C LEU A 297 -5.30 -17.72 -24.24
N TYR A 298 -6.53 -17.55 -24.73
CA TYR A 298 -7.07 -18.20 -25.94
C TYR A 298 -6.91 -19.73 -25.91
N ILE A 299 -7.11 -20.33 -24.74
CA ILE A 299 -7.00 -21.77 -24.51
C ILE A 299 -8.38 -22.30 -24.10
N PRO A 300 -8.90 -23.38 -24.73
CA PRO A 300 -10.18 -23.96 -24.36
C PRO A 300 -10.22 -24.35 -22.88
N LYS A 301 -11.35 -24.07 -22.22
CA LYS A 301 -11.55 -24.37 -20.79
C LYS A 301 -11.15 -25.81 -20.43
N ARG A 302 -11.56 -26.79 -21.24
CA ARG A 302 -11.25 -28.22 -21.03
C ARG A 302 -9.75 -28.50 -20.98
N THR A 303 -8.95 -27.81 -21.79
CA THR A 303 -7.49 -27.95 -21.81
C THR A 303 -6.88 -27.37 -20.54
N ILE A 304 -7.42 -26.26 -20.04
CA ILE A 304 -7.00 -25.67 -18.76
C ILE A 304 -7.35 -26.62 -17.61
N GLU A 305 -8.59 -27.11 -17.54
CA GLU A 305 -9.02 -28.07 -16.51
C GLU A 305 -8.11 -29.31 -16.50
N HIS A 306 -7.88 -29.93 -17.66
CA HIS A 306 -7.01 -31.09 -17.77
C HIS A 306 -5.57 -30.83 -17.31
N GLN A 307 -5.01 -29.64 -17.59
CA GLN A 307 -3.66 -29.27 -17.14
C GLN A 307 -3.59 -29.01 -15.63
N LEU A 308 -4.67 -28.48 -15.04
CA LEU A 308 -4.74 -28.21 -13.61
C LEU A 308 -5.14 -29.46 -12.79
N ASP A 309 -5.67 -30.50 -13.43
CA ASP A 309 -6.10 -31.73 -12.76
C ASP A 309 -4.96 -32.45 -12.00
N GLY A 310 -3.71 -32.26 -12.41
CA GLY A 310 -2.54 -32.81 -11.70
C GLY A 310 -2.02 -31.94 -10.56
N LEU A 311 -2.63 -30.77 -10.32
CA LEU A 311 -2.07 -29.72 -9.46
C LEU A 311 -2.96 -29.37 -8.26
N TYR A 312 -4.00 -30.15 -7.94
CA TYR A 312 -4.88 -29.91 -6.78
C TYR A 312 -4.15 -29.85 -5.43
N SER A 313 -2.96 -30.44 -5.33
CA SER A 313 -2.12 -30.38 -4.12
C SER A 313 -1.46 -29.02 -3.90
N VAL A 314 -1.33 -28.20 -4.95
CA VAL A 314 -0.66 -26.88 -4.92
C VAL A 314 -1.57 -25.72 -5.35
N LEU A 315 -2.67 -26.02 -6.06
CA LEU A 315 -3.69 -25.07 -6.51
C LEU A 315 -5.05 -25.43 -5.93
N SER A 316 -5.77 -24.40 -5.47
CA SER A 316 -7.19 -24.49 -5.19
C SER A 316 -7.95 -24.30 -6.49
N VAL A 317 -8.44 -25.40 -7.04
CA VAL A 317 -9.22 -25.43 -8.28
C VAL A 317 -10.70 -25.61 -7.92
N PRO A 318 -11.54 -24.57 -8.08
CA PRO A 318 -12.95 -24.66 -7.71
C PRO A 318 -13.78 -25.40 -8.79
N ASN A 319 -14.82 -26.11 -8.36
CA ASN A 319 -15.75 -26.80 -9.26
C ASN A 319 -16.70 -25.85 -10.02
N VAL A 320 -16.82 -24.60 -9.55
CA VAL A 320 -17.66 -23.57 -10.17
C VAL A 320 -16.80 -22.77 -11.15
N SER A 321 -17.26 -22.65 -12.40
CA SER A 321 -16.47 -22.07 -13.51
C SER A 321 -16.15 -20.58 -13.31
N ASP A 322 -16.92 -19.89 -12.48
CA ASP A 322 -16.78 -18.46 -12.19
C ASP A 322 -15.91 -18.18 -10.95
N ALA A 323 -15.59 -19.20 -10.17
CA ALA A 323 -14.72 -19.05 -9.01
C ALA A 323 -13.24 -19.00 -9.44
N PRO A 324 -12.40 -18.20 -8.77
CA PRO A 324 -11.01 -18.01 -9.15
C PRO A 324 -10.12 -19.21 -8.78
N VAL A 325 -9.17 -19.53 -9.67
CA VAL A 325 -8.12 -20.53 -9.41
C VAL A 325 -7.03 -19.88 -8.55
N ARG A 326 -6.80 -20.40 -7.33
CA ARG A 326 -5.89 -19.78 -6.37
C ARG A 326 -4.66 -20.63 -6.10
N LEU A 327 -3.53 -19.98 -5.88
CA LEU A 327 -2.38 -20.62 -5.23
C LEU A 327 -2.74 -20.97 -3.80
N LEU A 328 -2.43 -22.20 -3.36
CA LEU A 328 -2.59 -22.56 -1.95
C LEU A 328 -1.52 -21.90 -1.07
N HIS A 329 -0.35 -21.60 -1.64
CA HIS A 329 0.74 -20.94 -0.92
C HIS A 329 1.68 -20.18 -1.87
N LEU A 330 2.16 -19.01 -1.44
CA LEU A 330 3.06 -18.14 -2.21
C LEU A 330 4.42 -18.78 -2.53
N SER A 331 4.91 -19.68 -1.67
CA SER A 331 6.20 -20.35 -1.93
C SER A 331 6.21 -21.23 -3.19
N PHE A 332 5.05 -21.61 -3.74
CA PHE A 332 4.98 -22.28 -5.04
C PHE A 332 5.32 -21.34 -6.19
N ARG A 333 4.86 -20.08 -6.12
CA ARG A 333 5.28 -19.01 -7.04
C ARG A 333 6.78 -18.80 -6.94
N ASP A 334 7.30 -18.65 -5.73
CA ASP A 334 8.74 -18.42 -5.52
C ASP A 334 9.59 -19.57 -6.07
N PHE A 335 9.13 -20.83 -5.89
CA PHE A 335 9.79 -22.01 -6.43
C PHE A 335 9.86 -22.04 -7.97
N LEU A 336 8.81 -21.56 -8.66
CA LEU A 336 8.72 -21.55 -10.12
C LEU A 336 9.44 -20.37 -10.77
N LEU A 337 9.58 -19.24 -10.05
CA LEU A 337 10.23 -18.02 -10.53
C LEU A 337 11.72 -17.94 -10.18
N ASP A 338 12.22 -18.82 -9.30
CA ASP A 338 13.62 -18.87 -8.83
C ASP A 338 14.64 -18.86 -9.99
N PRO A 339 15.37 -17.75 -10.22
CA PRO A 339 16.23 -17.58 -11.39
C PRO A 339 17.49 -18.45 -11.34
N ASP A 340 17.92 -18.86 -10.13
CA ASP A 340 19.11 -19.69 -9.93
C ASP A 340 18.90 -21.13 -10.44
N LYS A 341 17.66 -21.48 -10.79
CA LYS A 341 17.26 -22.84 -11.18
C LYS A 341 16.73 -22.96 -12.61
N LYS A 342 16.99 -21.93 -13.42
CA LYS A 342 16.60 -21.85 -14.83
C LYS A 342 17.00 -23.09 -15.65
N ASP A 343 18.23 -23.59 -15.44
CA ASP A 343 18.77 -24.73 -16.20
C ASP A 343 18.53 -26.08 -15.50
N GLU A 344 18.08 -26.08 -14.24
CA GLU A 344 17.92 -27.27 -13.41
C GLU A 344 16.46 -27.75 -13.28
N LYS A 345 15.48 -26.91 -13.64
CA LYS A 345 14.05 -27.19 -13.45
C LYS A 345 13.24 -27.10 -14.75
N PRO A 346 12.59 -28.19 -15.19
CA PRO A 346 11.79 -28.20 -16.41
C PRO A 346 10.59 -27.24 -16.35
N PHE A 347 10.00 -27.02 -15.17
CA PHE A 347 8.82 -26.19 -14.97
C PHE A 347 9.10 -24.71 -14.70
N TRP A 348 10.36 -24.26 -14.74
CA TRP A 348 10.71 -22.86 -14.46
C TRP A 348 9.98 -21.89 -15.39
N VAL A 349 9.55 -20.76 -14.83
CA VAL A 349 8.83 -19.67 -15.51
C VAL A 349 9.65 -18.40 -15.43
N ASN A 350 9.93 -17.80 -16.59
CA ASN A 350 10.55 -16.48 -16.64
C ASN A 350 9.51 -15.41 -16.32
N GLU A 351 9.64 -14.73 -15.17
CA GLU A 351 8.71 -13.69 -14.73
C GLU A 351 8.54 -12.56 -15.76
N ILE A 352 9.65 -12.09 -16.36
CA ILE A 352 9.64 -10.99 -17.33
C ILE A 352 8.88 -11.41 -18.59
N THR A 353 9.19 -12.58 -19.13
CA THR A 353 8.51 -13.09 -20.34
C THR A 353 7.05 -13.40 -20.08
N ALA A 354 6.71 -13.89 -18.88
CA ALA A 354 5.34 -14.17 -18.50
C ALA A 354 4.52 -12.88 -18.39
N HIS A 355 5.05 -11.82 -17.77
CA HIS A 355 4.42 -10.50 -17.74
C HIS A 355 4.26 -9.89 -19.14
N ASP A 356 5.29 -9.96 -19.99
CA ASP A 356 5.23 -9.45 -21.37
C ASP A 356 4.16 -10.18 -22.22
N THR A 357 4.12 -11.51 -22.09
CA THR A 357 3.09 -12.35 -22.74
C THR A 357 1.70 -11.99 -22.23
N MET A 358 1.55 -11.81 -20.93
CA MET A 358 0.28 -11.44 -20.31
C MET A 358 -0.19 -10.06 -20.77
N ALA A 359 0.70 -9.06 -20.76
CA ALA A 359 0.40 -7.72 -21.24
C ALA A 359 -0.08 -7.74 -22.70
N SER A 360 0.63 -8.47 -23.57
CA SER A 360 0.25 -8.65 -24.98
C SER A 360 -1.14 -9.28 -25.13
N LYS A 361 -1.47 -10.28 -24.30
CA LYS A 361 -2.78 -10.93 -24.30
C LYS A 361 -3.88 -10.01 -23.77
N CYS A 362 -3.61 -9.21 -22.73
CA CYS A 362 -4.52 -8.17 -22.26
C CYS A 362 -4.85 -7.17 -23.37
N PHE A 363 -3.84 -6.68 -24.11
CA PHE A 363 -4.07 -5.74 -25.22
C PHE A 363 -4.96 -6.32 -26.31
N ARG A 364 -4.75 -7.58 -26.69
CA ARG A 364 -5.64 -8.26 -27.67
C ARG A 364 -7.05 -8.44 -27.14
N LEU A 365 -7.20 -8.86 -25.89
CA LEU A 365 -8.52 -9.01 -25.27
C LEU A 365 -9.27 -7.68 -25.23
N MET A 366 -8.56 -6.59 -24.90
CA MET A 366 -9.12 -5.23 -24.93
C MET A 366 -9.53 -4.83 -26.35
N ASP A 367 -8.71 -5.10 -27.36
CA ASP A 367 -9.02 -4.80 -28.78
C ASP A 367 -10.25 -5.59 -29.28
N ASP A 368 -10.39 -6.85 -28.87
CA ASP A 368 -11.51 -7.72 -29.25
C ASP A 368 -12.83 -7.35 -28.51
N SER A 369 -12.72 -6.88 -27.26
CA SER A 369 -13.87 -6.73 -26.36
C SER A 369 -14.37 -5.30 -26.23
N LEU A 370 -13.46 -4.33 -26.20
CA LEU A 370 -13.79 -2.92 -26.03
C LEU A 370 -14.08 -2.28 -27.38
N ARG A 371 -15.21 -1.60 -27.48
CA ARG A 371 -15.59 -0.83 -28.67
C ARG A 371 -16.43 0.37 -28.29
N GLU A 372 -16.49 1.35 -29.19
CA GLU A 372 -17.44 2.44 -29.07
C GLU A 372 -18.86 1.89 -28.95
N ASN A 373 -19.65 2.46 -28.04
CA ASN A 373 -20.99 1.97 -27.72
C ASN A 373 -21.02 0.48 -27.32
N VAL A 374 -20.12 0.05 -26.40
CA VAL A 374 -20.06 -1.35 -25.92
C VAL A 374 -21.42 -1.92 -25.47
N CYS A 375 -22.31 -1.08 -24.91
CA CYS A 375 -23.65 -1.43 -24.46
C CYS A 375 -24.70 -1.40 -25.58
N ASN A 376 -24.36 -1.08 -26.83
CA ASN A 376 -25.28 -0.98 -27.98
C ASN A 376 -26.53 -0.13 -27.71
N LEU A 377 -26.35 1.05 -27.10
CA LEU A 377 -27.44 2.00 -26.82
C LEU A 377 -28.02 2.55 -28.13
N LYS A 378 -29.34 2.75 -28.16
CA LYS A 378 -30.05 3.33 -29.32
C LYS A 378 -29.83 4.84 -29.44
N ASP A 379 -29.72 5.51 -28.30
CA ASP A 379 -29.47 6.95 -28.20
C ASP A 379 -28.16 7.16 -27.42
N PRO A 380 -27.13 7.78 -28.02
CA PRO A 380 -25.90 8.11 -27.33
C PRO A 380 -26.08 9.16 -26.23
N ALA A 381 -27.20 9.89 -26.19
CA ALA A 381 -27.55 10.85 -25.14
C ALA A 381 -28.43 10.26 -24.02
N ALA A 382 -28.60 8.92 -23.98
CA ALA A 382 -29.35 8.26 -22.92
C ALA A 382 -28.78 8.61 -21.54
N LEU A 383 -29.65 8.99 -20.60
CA LEU A 383 -29.25 9.29 -19.22
C LEU A 383 -28.66 8.04 -18.57
N GLN A 384 -27.62 8.20 -17.74
CA GLN A 384 -27.00 7.10 -17.01
C GLN A 384 -28.03 6.27 -16.21
N THR A 385 -29.00 6.94 -15.59
CA THR A 385 -30.10 6.29 -14.84
C THR A 385 -31.05 5.45 -15.70
N SER A 386 -31.02 5.64 -17.02
CA SER A 386 -31.82 4.86 -17.97
C SER A 386 -31.08 3.64 -18.53
N ILE A 387 -29.79 3.50 -18.22
CA ILE A 387 -28.97 2.35 -18.64
C ILE A 387 -29.11 1.27 -17.58
N ASP A 388 -29.55 0.09 -18.01
CA ASP A 388 -29.64 -1.09 -17.15
C ASP A 388 -28.23 -1.51 -16.66
N PRO A 389 -27.98 -1.52 -15.33
CA PRO A 389 -26.70 -1.95 -14.76
C PRO A 389 -26.31 -3.39 -15.14
N GLU A 390 -27.28 -4.29 -15.33
CA GLU A 390 -26.98 -5.68 -15.72
C GLU A 390 -26.37 -5.72 -17.11
N ARG A 391 -26.91 -4.92 -18.05
CA ARG A 391 -26.38 -4.79 -19.41
C ARG A 391 -24.96 -4.23 -19.44
N VAL A 392 -24.64 -3.32 -18.53
CA VAL A 392 -23.28 -2.78 -18.37
C VAL A 392 -22.31 -3.86 -17.91
N ASN A 393 -22.70 -4.69 -16.94
CA ASN A 393 -21.88 -5.81 -16.45
C ASN A 393 -21.72 -6.94 -17.49
N GLU A 394 -22.74 -7.19 -18.31
CA GLU A 394 -22.66 -8.15 -19.43
C GLU A 394 -21.66 -7.70 -20.52
N CYS A 395 -21.63 -6.39 -20.77
CA CYS A 395 -20.83 -5.75 -21.83
C CYS A 395 -19.40 -5.43 -21.37
N ILE A 396 -19.20 -5.09 -20.09
CA ILE A 396 -17.90 -4.78 -19.48
C ILE A 396 -17.63 -5.82 -18.38
N ARG A 397 -17.09 -6.97 -18.80
CA ARG A 397 -16.87 -8.17 -17.99
C ARG A 397 -15.64 -8.07 -17.09
N ASP A 398 -15.59 -8.87 -16.03
CA ASP A 398 -14.54 -8.86 -14.99
C ASP A 398 -13.08 -8.92 -15.47
N ASP A 399 -12.84 -9.51 -16.64
CA ASP A 399 -11.52 -9.63 -17.28
C ASP A 399 -11.05 -8.33 -17.96
N VAL A 400 -11.97 -7.38 -18.20
CA VAL A 400 -11.70 -6.06 -18.80
C VAL A 400 -12.32 -4.92 -17.98
N HIS A 401 -12.86 -5.22 -16.80
CA HIS A 401 -13.62 -4.27 -16.00
C HIS A 401 -12.71 -3.25 -15.32
N LEU A 402 -12.78 -1.99 -15.79
CA LEU A 402 -12.12 -0.86 -15.17
C LEU A 402 -13.04 -0.09 -14.20
N MET A 403 -14.37 -0.23 -14.32
CA MET A 403 -15.33 0.47 -13.46
C MET A 403 -15.20 -0.05 -12.02
N GLY A 404 -15.32 0.85 -11.04
CA GLY A 404 -15.01 0.53 -9.63
C GLY A 404 -13.54 0.16 -9.34
N ARG A 405 -12.64 0.15 -10.33
CA ARG A 405 -11.19 -0.16 -10.19
C ARG A 405 -10.28 0.98 -10.61
N VAL A 406 -10.85 2.15 -10.91
CA VAL A 406 -10.08 3.33 -11.37
C VAL A 406 -9.04 3.77 -10.33
N ARG A 407 -9.27 3.48 -9.04
CA ARG A 407 -8.28 3.69 -7.97
C ARG A 407 -6.96 2.99 -8.26
N GLU A 408 -7.03 1.72 -8.63
CA GLU A 408 -5.86 0.90 -8.96
C GLU A 408 -5.14 1.48 -10.18
N THR A 409 -5.90 2.06 -11.13
CA THR A 409 -5.36 2.77 -12.30
C THR A 409 -4.58 4.03 -11.90
N ILE A 410 -5.07 4.83 -10.95
CA ILE A 410 -4.36 6.01 -10.46
C ILE A 410 -3.05 5.60 -9.79
N ASP A 411 -3.06 4.60 -8.92
CA ASP A 411 -1.86 4.11 -8.24
C ASP A 411 -0.83 3.58 -9.24
N MET A 412 -1.28 2.80 -10.23
CA MET A 412 -0.44 2.32 -11.32
C MET A 412 0.16 3.48 -12.14
N MET A 413 -0.61 4.53 -12.41
CA MET A 413 -0.12 5.69 -13.15
C MET A 413 0.85 6.54 -12.34
N MET A 414 0.65 6.66 -11.02
CA MET A 414 1.62 7.31 -10.14
C MET A 414 2.93 6.53 -10.10
N ALA A 415 2.88 5.20 -10.00
CA ALA A 415 4.06 4.35 -10.07
C ALA A 415 4.78 4.49 -11.41
N LEU A 416 4.03 4.46 -12.53
CA LEU A 416 4.55 4.66 -13.87
C LEU A 416 5.22 6.03 -14.04
N LYS A 417 4.59 7.09 -13.53
CA LYS A 417 5.13 8.45 -13.52
C LYS A 417 6.43 8.54 -12.72
N GLY A 418 6.49 7.89 -11.56
CA GLY A 418 7.71 7.80 -10.74
C GLY A 418 8.84 7.07 -11.46
N LEU A 419 8.54 5.96 -12.15
CA LEU A 419 9.51 5.23 -12.96
C LEU A 419 10.04 6.06 -14.13
N LEU A 420 9.16 6.79 -14.83
CA LEU A 420 9.55 7.59 -16.00
C LEU A 420 10.32 8.85 -15.65
N ALA A 421 10.12 9.40 -14.44
CA ALA A 421 10.96 10.47 -13.92
C ALA A 421 12.45 10.07 -13.87
N THR A 422 12.75 8.77 -13.81
CA THR A 422 14.13 8.25 -13.83
C THR A 422 14.69 7.99 -15.23
N GLN A 423 13.85 7.95 -16.28
CA GLN A 423 14.23 7.52 -17.63
C GLN A 423 14.40 8.66 -18.66
N ASN A 424 14.31 9.93 -18.26
CA ASN A 424 14.51 11.12 -19.13
C ASN A 424 13.62 11.17 -20.40
N SER A 425 12.44 10.52 -20.40
CA SER A 425 11.46 10.72 -21.50
C SER A 425 10.50 11.86 -21.13
N GLU A 426 10.76 13.06 -21.64
CA GLU A 426 9.92 14.23 -21.38
C GLU A 426 8.51 14.07 -21.96
N GLU A 427 8.39 13.57 -23.20
CA GLU A 427 7.10 13.38 -23.89
C GLU A 427 6.18 12.37 -23.18
N LEU A 428 6.70 11.21 -22.78
CA LEU A 428 5.91 10.21 -22.06
C LEU A 428 5.55 10.69 -20.65
N SER A 429 6.47 11.39 -19.99
CA SER A 429 6.22 11.97 -18.67
C SER A 429 5.12 13.03 -18.72
N GLU A 430 5.12 13.89 -19.75
CA GLU A 430 4.07 14.87 -19.98
C GLU A 430 2.72 14.21 -20.28
N LEU A 431 2.69 13.22 -21.18
CA LEU A 431 1.46 12.47 -21.50
C LEU A 431 0.89 11.77 -20.28
N ILE A 432 1.71 11.12 -19.46
CA ILE A 432 1.26 10.40 -18.26
C ILE A 432 0.89 11.38 -17.14
N GLY A 433 1.58 12.51 -17.04
CA GLY A 433 1.20 13.61 -16.17
C GLY A 433 -0.18 14.18 -16.53
N ASP A 434 -0.43 14.40 -17.82
CA ASP A 434 -1.70 14.87 -18.36
C ASP A 434 -2.81 13.83 -18.18
N ALA A 435 -2.53 12.56 -18.43
CA ALA A 435 -3.45 11.45 -18.21
C ALA A 435 -3.82 11.29 -16.73
N TYR A 436 -2.85 11.40 -15.83
CA TYR A 436 -3.11 11.40 -14.39
C TYR A 436 -4.03 12.57 -14.00
N ARG A 437 -3.77 13.78 -14.53
CA ARG A 437 -4.61 14.95 -14.30
C ARG A 437 -6.03 14.76 -14.84
N PHE A 438 -6.15 14.23 -16.04
CA PHE A 438 -7.43 13.93 -16.69
C PHE A 438 -8.26 12.96 -15.86
N LEU A 439 -7.68 11.85 -15.41
CA LEU A 439 -8.38 10.86 -14.59
C LEU A 439 -8.74 11.42 -13.22
N SER A 440 -7.83 12.12 -12.55
CA SER A 440 -8.08 12.70 -11.22
C SER A 440 -9.22 13.71 -11.26
N ALA A 441 -9.28 14.54 -12.30
CA ALA A 441 -10.32 15.57 -12.46
C ALA A 441 -11.69 14.97 -12.80
N ASN A 442 -11.74 13.85 -13.53
CA ASN A 442 -12.99 13.25 -14.02
C ASN A 442 -13.34 11.94 -13.30
N MET A 443 -12.70 11.66 -12.16
CA MET A 443 -12.72 10.37 -11.49
C MET A 443 -14.13 9.89 -11.14
N GLY A 444 -14.96 10.76 -10.55
CA GLY A 444 -16.32 10.38 -10.16
C GLY A 444 -17.21 9.99 -11.34
N THR A 445 -17.02 10.63 -12.50
CA THR A 445 -17.71 10.25 -13.74
C THR A 445 -17.19 8.91 -14.25
N ILE A 446 -15.87 8.73 -14.30
CA ILE A 446 -15.21 7.52 -14.81
C ILE A 446 -15.51 6.30 -13.94
N SER A 447 -15.60 6.45 -12.61
CA SER A 447 -15.84 5.33 -11.70
C SER A 447 -17.28 4.82 -11.75
N SER A 448 -18.24 5.71 -12.04
CA SER A 448 -19.68 5.40 -12.00
C SER A 448 -20.31 5.20 -13.37
N SER A 449 -19.67 5.67 -14.45
CA SER A 449 -20.26 5.70 -15.79
C SER A 449 -19.63 4.67 -16.74
N PRO A 450 -20.43 4.05 -17.62
CA PRO A 450 -19.91 3.23 -18.71
C PRO A 450 -18.93 3.96 -19.63
N LEU A 451 -18.04 3.22 -20.29
CA LEU A 451 -16.99 3.74 -21.19
C LEU A 451 -17.50 4.71 -22.27
N GLN A 452 -18.78 4.63 -22.67
CA GLN A 452 -19.35 5.54 -23.67
C GLN A 452 -19.43 7.00 -23.21
N LEU A 453 -19.40 7.26 -21.89
CA LEU A 453 -19.48 8.61 -21.34
C LEU A 453 -18.09 9.25 -21.15
N TYR A 454 -16.99 8.51 -21.35
CA TYR A 454 -15.64 9.06 -21.23
C TYR A 454 -15.30 10.14 -22.27
N PRO A 455 -15.81 10.08 -23.52
CA PRO A 455 -15.67 11.20 -24.45
C PRO A 455 -16.26 12.51 -23.91
N SER A 456 -17.27 12.46 -23.02
CA SER A 456 -17.80 13.67 -22.39
C SER A 456 -16.78 14.34 -21.47
N ALA A 457 -15.96 13.56 -20.76
CA ALA A 457 -14.86 14.09 -19.95
C ALA A 457 -13.80 14.81 -20.80
N LEU A 458 -13.53 14.34 -22.03
CA LEU A 458 -12.60 15.00 -22.95
C LEU A 458 -13.05 16.41 -23.33
N LEU A 459 -14.37 16.67 -23.43
CA LEU A 459 -14.88 18.01 -23.72
C LEU A 459 -14.56 19.02 -22.64
N PHE A 460 -14.54 18.60 -21.38
CA PHE A 460 -14.28 19.47 -20.23
C PHE A 460 -12.79 19.60 -19.90
N SER A 461 -11.93 18.81 -20.56
CA SER A 461 -10.47 18.91 -20.43
C SER A 461 -9.92 20.21 -21.03
N PRO A 462 -8.76 20.72 -20.57
CA PRO A 462 -8.13 21.91 -21.13
C PRO A 462 -7.78 21.77 -22.62
N LYS A 463 -7.76 22.90 -23.34
CA LYS A 463 -7.52 22.93 -24.81
C LYS A 463 -6.14 22.41 -25.21
N GLU A 464 -5.14 22.55 -24.35
CA GLU A 464 -3.77 22.09 -24.56
C GLU A 464 -3.49 20.70 -23.93
N SER A 465 -4.50 19.99 -23.41
CA SER A 465 -4.31 18.64 -22.87
C SER A 465 -3.89 17.66 -23.96
N SER A 466 -2.75 16.98 -23.76
CA SER A 466 -2.24 15.93 -24.65
C SER A 466 -3.26 14.80 -24.84
N ILE A 467 -3.98 14.42 -23.79
CA ILE A 467 -5.02 13.40 -23.82
C ILE A 467 -6.24 13.86 -24.61
N ARG A 468 -6.69 15.11 -24.42
CA ARG A 468 -7.75 15.70 -25.25
C ARG A 468 -7.37 15.67 -26.72
N ASN A 469 -6.14 16.08 -27.06
CA ASN A 469 -5.66 16.13 -28.44
C ASN A 469 -5.47 14.73 -29.05
N LEU A 470 -4.99 13.76 -28.26
CA LEU A 470 -4.80 12.38 -28.69
C LEU A 470 -6.13 11.70 -29.05
N PHE A 471 -7.19 12.01 -28.31
CA PHE A 471 -8.51 11.41 -28.47
C PHE A 471 -9.56 12.36 -29.07
N ASP A 472 -9.15 13.46 -29.72
CA ASP A 472 -10.06 14.45 -30.31
C ASP A 472 -11.05 13.82 -31.30
N ASN A 473 -10.57 12.87 -32.11
CA ASN A 473 -11.40 12.11 -33.06
C ASN A 473 -12.45 11.20 -32.40
N SER A 474 -12.32 10.92 -31.10
CA SER A 474 -13.29 10.11 -30.34
C SER A 474 -14.44 10.95 -29.78
N ILE A 475 -14.36 12.28 -29.89
CA ILE A 475 -15.43 13.18 -29.45
C ILE A 475 -16.56 13.14 -30.49
N PRO A 476 -17.82 12.86 -30.08
CA PRO A 476 -18.92 12.73 -31.03
C PRO A 476 -19.19 14.03 -31.81
N GLN A 477 -19.23 13.92 -33.14
CA GLN A 477 -19.42 15.07 -34.05
C GLN A 477 -20.76 15.80 -33.89
N TRP A 478 -21.75 15.19 -33.25
CA TRP A 478 -23.04 15.82 -32.98
C TRP A 478 -22.96 16.90 -31.90
N ILE A 479 -21.86 16.98 -31.13
CA ILE A 479 -21.65 18.04 -30.15
C ILE A 479 -21.22 19.32 -30.87
N ARG A 480 -22.18 20.23 -31.05
CA ARG A 480 -21.99 21.47 -31.83
C ARG A 480 -21.46 22.63 -31.00
N SER A 481 -21.70 22.62 -29.69
CA SER A 481 -21.29 23.68 -28.77
C SER A 481 -20.27 23.12 -27.78
N TRP A 482 -19.07 23.71 -27.81
CA TRP A 482 -18.00 23.33 -26.90
C TRP A 482 -18.10 24.15 -25.61
N PRO A 483 -17.90 23.54 -24.43
CA PRO A 483 -17.74 24.30 -23.20
C PRO A 483 -16.47 25.16 -23.29
N ASP A 484 -16.50 26.35 -22.69
CA ASP A 484 -15.29 27.17 -22.61
C ASP A 484 -14.39 26.64 -21.50
N THR A 485 -13.36 25.91 -21.90
CA THR A 485 -12.36 25.32 -21.00
C THR A 485 -11.10 26.17 -20.95
N GLN A 486 -10.38 26.08 -19.82
CA GLN A 486 -9.05 26.70 -19.67
C GLN A 486 -8.07 26.18 -20.74
N SER A 487 -6.99 26.91 -21.00
CA SER A 487 -5.95 26.48 -21.95
C SER A 487 -5.17 25.29 -21.41
N ARG A 488 -4.74 25.36 -20.14
CA ARG A 488 -4.00 24.30 -19.42
C ARG A 488 -4.73 23.90 -18.14
N TRP A 489 -4.33 22.77 -17.56
CA TRP A 489 -4.78 22.40 -16.22
C TRP A 489 -4.41 23.49 -15.20
N GLY A 490 -5.39 23.88 -14.39
CA GLY A 490 -5.15 24.76 -13.26
C GLY A 490 -4.46 24.06 -12.08
N SER A 491 -4.20 24.81 -11.01
CA SER A 491 -3.63 24.25 -9.77
C SER A 491 -4.58 23.29 -9.04
N CYS A 492 -5.89 23.43 -9.27
CA CYS A 492 -6.91 22.52 -8.72
C CYS A 492 -6.70 21.11 -9.30
N LEU A 493 -6.52 20.12 -8.40
CA LEU A 493 -6.36 18.72 -8.77
C LEU A 493 -7.70 18.01 -8.91
N GLN A 494 -8.65 18.33 -8.03
CA GLN A 494 -9.93 17.66 -7.92
C GLN A 494 -10.96 18.58 -7.26
N ILE A 495 -12.22 18.44 -7.68
CA ILE A 495 -13.38 19.10 -7.07
C ILE A 495 -14.24 18.01 -6.42
N LEU A 496 -14.57 18.18 -5.14
CA LEU A 496 -15.42 17.25 -4.39
C LEU A 496 -16.82 17.84 -4.28
N GLU A 497 -17.75 17.31 -5.04
CA GLU A 497 -19.13 17.80 -5.10
C GLU A 497 -20.07 16.93 -4.25
N GLY A 498 -21.03 17.56 -3.57
CA GLY A 498 -22.08 16.83 -2.86
C GLY A 498 -22.76 17.60 -1.73
N HIS A 499 -22.09 18.57 -1.12
CA HIS A 499 -22.75 19.44 -0.13
C HIS A 499 -23.74 20.39 -0.81
N THR A 500 -24.89 20.59 -0.18
CA THR A 500 -25.96 21.47 -0.69
C THR A 500 -26.01 22.83 0.02
N GLY A 501 -25.19 22.99 1.06
CA GLY A 501 -25.05 24.21 1.83
C GLY A 501 -23.59 24.66 1.90
N ALA A 502 -23.34 25.78 2.58
CA ALA A 502 -21.99 26.28 2.81
C ALA A 502 -21.14 25.22 3.55
N VAL A 503 -19.91 25.00 3.09
CA VAL A 503 -18.95 24.10 3.74
C VAL A 503 -18.07 24.94 4.66
N HIS A 504 -18.13 24.66 5.96
CA HIS A 504 -17.41 25.45 6.98
C HIS A 504 -16.03 24.90 7.29
N THR A 505 -15.84 23.58 7.14
CA THR A 505 -14.52 22.96 7.33
C THR A 505 -14.27 21.84 6.34
N ALA A 506 -12.98 21.63 6.05
CA ALA A 506 -12.44 20.48 5.34
C ALA A 506 -11.09 20.13 5.97
N LYS A 507 -10.95 18.93 6.55
CA LYS A 507 -9.74 18.49 7.26
C LYS A 507 -9.32 17.10 6.83
N PHE A 508 -8.03 16.93 6.54
CA PHE A 508 -7.46 15.60 6.27
C PHE A 508 -7.44 14.74 7.53
N ALA A 509 -7.58 13.44 7.33
CA ALA A 509 -7.29 12.46 8.37
C ALA A 509 -5.77 12.42 8.66
N PRO A 510 -5.36 12.10 9.89
CA PRO A 510 -3.94 12.10 10.29
C PRO A 510 -3.04 11.10 9.55
N PHE A 511 -3.56 9.93 9.19
CA PHE A 511 -2.80 8.78 8.69
C PHE A 511 -3.33 8.20 7.39
N SER A 512 -4.63 8.29 7.12
CA SER A 512 -5.24 7.81 5.88
C SER A 512 -5.39 8.93 4.85
N ALA A 513 -5.47 8.54 3.58
CA ALA A 513 -5.84 9.42 2.47
C ALA A 513 -7.36 9.72 2.50
N ARG A 514 -7.88 10.13 3.65
CA ARG A 514 -9.27 10.54 3.86
C ARG A 514 -9.36 12.00 4.25
N MET A 515 -10.52 12.60 4.01
CA MET A 515 -10.84 13.94 4.45
C MET A 515 -12.25 13.99 4.99
N VAL A 516 -12.50 14.84 5.97
CA VAL A 516 -13.83 15.13 6.49
C VAL A 516 -14.21 16.56 6.15
N SER A 517 -15.45 16.77 5.70
CA SER A 517 -16.04 18.10 5.51
C SER A 517 -17.33 18.24 6.29
N ALA A 518 -17.60 19.46 6.78
CA ALA A 518 -18.83 19.78 7.50
C ALA A 518 -19.56 20.96 6.88
N SER A 519 -20.89 20.90 6.88
CA SER A 519 -21.72 21.89 6.18
C SER A 519 -22.99 22.28 6.92
N ASP A 520 -23.53 23.45 6.55
CA ASP A 520 -24.87 23.92 6.92
C ASP A 520 -26.01 23.02 6.42
N ASP A 521 -25.74 22.15 5.43
CA ASP A 521 -26.73 21.16 4.97
C ASP A 521 -27.00 20.02 5.98
N ARG A 522 -26.46 20.14 7.20
CA ARG A 522 -26.60 19.21 8.31
C ARG A 522 -25.90 17.87 8.07
N THR A 523 -24.96 17.82 7.13
CA THR A 523 -24.16 16.63 6.87
C THR A 523 -22.70 16.86 7.18
N VAL A 524 -22.05 15.79 7.63
CA VAL A 524 -20.61 15.64 7.59
C VAL A 524 -20.30 14.57 6.55
N ARG A 525 -19.41 14.86 5.61
CA ARG A 525 -19.03 13.92 4.56
C ARG A 525 -17.60 13.47 4.77
N ILE A 526 -17.37 12.16 4.66
CA ILE A 526 -16.04 11.57 4.61
C ILE A 526 -15.73 11.26 3.16
N TRP A 527 -14.56 11.71 2.72
CA TRP A 527 -14.07 11.60 1.36
C TRP A 527 -12.82 10.74 1.32
N ASP A 528 -12.68 10.01 0.24
CA ASP A 528 -11.46 9.34 -0.12
C ASP A 528 -10.64 10.26 -1.03
N MET A 529 -9.45 10.68 -0.61
CA MET A 529 -8.66 11.67 -1.35
C MET A 529 -7.89 11.09 -2.53
N ASN A 530 -7.85 9.77 -2.65
CA ASN A 530 -7.26 9.11 -3.83
C ASN A 530 -8.28 9.01 -4.97
N THR A 531 -9.58 8.93 -4.64
CA THR A 531 -10.66 8.76 -5.64
C THR A 531 -11.59 9.97 -5.74
N GLY A 532 -11.64 10.82 -4.73
CA GLY A 532 -12.65 11.87 -4.53
C GLY A 532 -14.06 11.37 -4.28
N GLU A 533 -14.23 10.07 -4.06
CA GLU A 533 -15.55 9.52 -3.73
C GLU A 533 -15.95 9.91 -2.31
N CYS A 534 -17.23 10.21 -2.13
CA CYS A 534 -17.82 10.36 -0.81
C CYS A 534 -18.06 8.97 -0.24
N LEU A 535 -17.21 8.55 0.70
CA LEU A 535 -17.28 7.25 1.35
C LEU A 535 -18.48 7.15 2.28
N GLN A 536 -18.77 8.23 3.00
CA GLN A 536 -19.83 8.23 4.03
C GLN A 536 -20.46 9.62 4.16
N VAL A 537 -21.77 9.63 4.42
CA VAL A 537 -22.54 10.83 4.75
C VAL A 537 -23.15 10.66 6.14
N ILE A 538 -22.64 11.41 7.11
CA ILE A 538 -23.14 11.43 8.49
C ILE A 538 -24.21 12.52 8.59
N HIS A 539 -25.45 12.11 8.80
CA HIS A 539 -26.58 13.02 8.96
C HIS A 539 -26.70 13.50 10.42
N ASN A 540 -26.73 14.82 10.60
CA ASN A 540 -26.92 15.45 11.89
C ASN A 540 -28.28 16.16 11.96
N PRO A 541 -28.88 16.33 13.16
CA PRO A 541 -30.17 17.01 13.29
C PRO A 541 -30.12 18.50 12.90
N VAL A 542 -28.95 19.13 12.98
CA VAL A 542 -28.73 20.57 12.77
C VAL A 542 -27.47 20.81 11.93
N GLY A 543 -27.31 22.04 11.42
CA GLY A 543 -26.12 22.44 10.67
C GLY A 543 -24.84 22.27 11.49
N VAL A 544 -23.75 21.92 10.81
CA VAL A 544 -22.47 21.57 11.42
C VAL A 544 -21.42 22.61 11.06
N ASN A 545 -20.76 23.18 12.07
CA ASN A 545 -19.74 24.22 11.87
C ASN A 545 -18.33 23.65 11.72
N SER A 546 -18.05 22.49 12.36
CA SER A 546 -16.74 21.87 12.30
C SER A 546 -16.83 20.36 12.50
N ALA A 547 -15.96 19.62 11.83
CA ALA A 547 -15.76 18.20 11.98
C ALA A 547 -14.27 17.85 11.85
N MET A 548 -13.82 16.85 12.61
CA MET A 548 -12.43 16.39 12.57
C MET A 548 -12.33 14.91 13.00
N PHE A 549 -11.40 14.17 12.41
CA PHE A 549 -11.04 12.84 12.89
C PHE A 549 -10.32 12.90 14.24
N SER A 550 -10.52 11.87 15.05
CA SER A 550 -9.61 11.52 16.13
C SER A 550 -8.25 11.09 15.56
N HIS A 551 -7.20 11.13 16.39
CA HIS A 551 -5.88 10.71 15.94
C HIS A 551 -5.85 9.22 15.56
N ASP A 552 -6.62 8.37 16.23
CA ASP A 552 -6.78 6.96 15.87
C ASP A 552 -7.73 6.70 14.68
N GLU A 553 -8.27 7.76 14.06
CA GLU A 553 -9.23 7.75 12.93
C GLU A 553 -10.53 6.97 13.15
N ARG A 554 -10.77 6.52 14.38
CA ARG A 554 -11.95 5.77 14.74
C ARG A 554 -13.17 6.65 14.87
N LEU A 555 -13.00 7.85 15.42
CA LEU A 555 -14.07 8.76 15.75
C LEU A 555 -14.00 10.03 14.91
N VAL A 556 -15.15 10.64 14.64
CA VAL A 556 -15.27 12.00 14.13
C VAL A 556 -15.98 12.85 15.19
N VAL A 557 -15.33 13.93 15.60
CA VAL A 557 -15.94 14.96 16.45
C VAL A 557 -16.68 15.94 15.57
N VAL A 558 -17.93 16.25 15.94
CA VAL A 558 -18.84 17.07 15.16
C VAL A 558 -19.37 18.21 16.03
N ALA A 559 -19.01 19.45 15.70
CA ALA A 559 -19.46 20.67 16.38
C ALA A 559 -20.74 21.21 15.75
N CYS A 560 -21.85 21.18 16.51
CA CYS A 560 -23.17 21.47 15.98
C CYS A 560 -23.71 22.85 16.40
N ASN A 561 -24.65 23.36 15.60
CA ASN A 561 -25.35 24.63 15.86
C ASN A 561 -26.29 24.62 17.08
N ASP A 562 -26.62 23.45 17.64
CA ASP A 562 -27.48 23.31 18.82
C ASP A 562 -26.71 23.39 20.15
N GLY A 563 -25.39 23.63 20.10
CA GLY A 563 -24.54 23.66 21.30
C GLY A 563 -24.08 22.27 21.76
N ILE A 564 -24.38 21.22 20.99
CA ILE A 564 -23.98 19.85 21.30
C ILE A 564 -22.77 19.48 20.45
N ILE A 565 -21.80 18.79 21.04
CA ILE A 565 -20.75 18.11 20.27
C ILE A 565 -21.11 16.64 20.19
N ARG A 566 -21.04 16.06 18.98
CA ARG A 566 -21.34 14.64 18.76
C ARG A 566 -20.08 13.90 18.35
N LEU A 567 -19.85 12.74 18.95
CA LEU A 567 -18.80 11.81 18.53
C LEU A 567 -19.45 10.68 17.75
N TRP A 568 -18.99 10.48 16.53
CA TRP A 568 -19.46 9.44 15.62
C TRP A 568 -18.36 8.42 15.41
N ASP A 569 -18.68 7.13 15.52
CA ASP A 569 -17.75 6.07 15.15
C ASP A 569 -17.83 5.85 13.63
N VAL A 570 -16.69 5.98 12.96
CA VAL A 570 -16.58 5.90 11.50
C VAL A 570 -16.93 4.50 11.00
N ASN A 571 -16.69 3.46 11.80
CA ASN A 571 -16.90 2.08 11.37
C ASN A 571 -18.33 1.60 11.62
N THR A 572 -18.96 2.02 12.72
CA THR A 572 -20.34 1.62 13.02
C THR A 572 -21.38 2.58 12.45
N GLU A 573 -20.94 3.78 12.03
CA GLU A 573 -21.82 4.87 11.57
C GLU A 573 -22.82 5.35 12.63
N GLU A 574 -22.51 5.12 13.90
CA GLU A 574 -23.38 5.48 15.02
C GLU A 574 -22.80 6.63 15.83
N CYS A 575 -23.69 7.44 16.40
CA CYS A 575 -23.30 8.45 17.39
C CYS A 575 -23.03 7.74 18.72
N VAL A 576 -21.76 7.64 19.09
CA VAL A 576 -21.33 6.94 20.32
C VAL A 576 -21.44 7.81 21.56
N GLN A 577 -21.37 9.14 21.40
CA GLN A 577 -21.42 10.06 22.54
C GLN A 577 -21.92 11.46 22.15
N GLU A 578 -22.70 12.08 23.05
CA GLU A 578 -23.10 13.48 22.96
C GLU A 578 -22.54 14.30 24.15
N LEU A 579 -21.73 15.31 23.85
CA LEU A 579 -21.16 16.21 24.85
C LEU A 579 -22.07 17.43 24.98
N ARG A 580 -22.87 17.45 26.06
CA ARG A 580 -23.86 18.48 26.33
C ARG A 580 -23.37 19.42 27.42
N GLY A 581 -23.46 20.73 27.18
CA GLY A 581 -23.19 21.74 28.21
C GLY A 581 -22.94 23.15 27.72
N HIS A 582 -22.62 23.36 26.44
CA HIS A 582 -22.57 24.70 25.87
C HIS A 582 -23.99 25.28 25.71
N SER A 583 -24.15 26.58 25.98
CA SER A 583 -25.44 27.28 25.84
C SER A 583 -25.59 28.01 24.51
N GLY A 584 -24.57 27.97 23.65
CA GLY A 584 -24.54 28.59 22.33
C GLY A 584 -23.93 27.65 21.29
N LYS A 585 -24.00 28.05 20.02
CA LYS A 585 -23.46 27.29 18.88
C LYS A 585 -22.00 26.90 19.12
N VAL A 586 -21.66 25.65 18.83
CA VAL A 586 -20.25 25.21 18.89
C VAL A 586 -19.62 25.54 17.55
N SER A 587 -18.62 26.42 17.55
CA SER A 587 -17.97 26.91 16.34
C SER A 587 -16.86 25.98 15.85
N SER A 588 -16.15 25.34 16.78
CA SER A 588 -15.05 24.42 16.49
C SER A 588 -14.92 23.38 17.60
N ALA A 589 -14.53 22.16 17.23
CA ALA A 589 -14.15 21.11 18.16
C ALA A 589 -12.96 20.33 17.60
N VAL A 590 -12.03 19.96 18.47
CA VAL A 590 -10.80 19.23 18.13
C VAL A 590 -10.50 18.13 19.15
N PHE A 591 -9.92 17.03 18.68
CA PHE A 591 -9.36 15.99 19.53
C PHE A 591 -7.93 16.33 19.96
N SER A 592 -7.54 15.85 21.15
CA SER A 592 -6.15 15.70 21.54
C SER A 592 -5.42 14.68 20.67
N SER A 593 -4.08 14.74 20.67
CA SER A 593 -3.26 13.80 19.91
C SER A 593 -3.34 12.35 20.39
N ASP A 594 -3.77 12.13 21.64
CA ASP A 594 -4.06 10.79 22.18
C ASP A 594 -5.53 10.36 22.02
N SER A 595 -6.38 11.18 21.37
CA SER A 595 -7.82 10.97 21.17
C SER A 595 -8.68 10.86 22.44
N LYS A 596 -8.11 11.10 23.64
CA LYS A 596 -8.82 10.97 24.92
C LYS A 596 -9.58 12.22 25.33
N LEU A 597 -9.16 13.38 24.82
CA LEU A 597 -9.78 14.65 25.14
C LEU A 597 -10.39 15.27 23.88
N VAL A 598 -11.50 15.95 24.07
CA VAL A 598 -12.10 16.84 23.08
C VAL A 598 -12.08 18.24 23.64
N VAL A 599 -11.68 19.22 22.83
CA VAL A 599 -11.72 20.62 23.18
C VAL A 599 -12.66 21.34 22.23
N SER A 600 -13.61 22.09 22.76
CA SER A 600 -14.60 22.83 21.99
C SER A 600 -14.54 24.32 22.26
N ALA A 601 -14.87 25.11 21.23
CA ALA A 601 -15.10 26.54 21.29
C ALA A 601 -16.57 26.84 20.96
N SER A 602 -17.16 27.79 21.69
CA SER A 602 -18.57 28.13 21.54
C SER A 602 -18.84 29.63 21.57
N TYR A 603 -19.98 29.98 20.98
CA TYR A 603 -20.57 31.31 21.03
C TYR A 603 -21.13 31.65 22.43
N ASP A 604 -21.11 30.72 23.39
CA ASP A 604 -21.35 31.04 24.80
C ASP A 604 -20.15 31.70 25.50
N LYS A 605 -19.13 32.10 24.73
CA LYS A 605 -17.91 32.79 25.18
C LYS A 605 -16.96 31.91 26.00
N THR A 606 -17.19 30.60 25.99
CA THR A 606 -16.33 29.64 26.68
C THR A 606 -15.70 28.65 25.69
N ALA A 607 -14.54 28.14 26.09
CA ALA A 607 -14.04 26.88 25.55
C ALA A 607 -14.14 25.80 26.64
N ARG A 608 -14.33 24.55 26.26
CA ARG A 608 -14.48 23.44 27.21
C ARG A 608 -13.61 22.27 26.82
N ILE A 609 -13.10 21.58 27.84
CA ILE A 609 -12.37 20.32 27.69
C ILE A 609 -13.29 19.20 28.18
N TRP A 610 -13.38 18.15 27.40
CA TRP A 610 -14.23 17.00 27.62
C TRP A 610 -13.38 15.74 27.58
N ASP A 611 -13.75 14.77 28.41
CA ASP A 611 -13.25 13.41 28.28
C ASP A 611 -14.06 12.68 27.19
N SER A 612 -13.38 12.19 26.15
CA SER A 612 -14.04 11.63 24.96
C SER A 612 -14.78 10.32 25.24
N LEU A 613 -14.32 9.55 26.23
CA LEU A 613 -14.90 8.25 26.61
C LEU A 613 -16.14 8.41 27.48
N THR A 614 -16.04 9.23 28.52
CA THR A 614 -17.12 9.43 29.52
C THR A 614 -18.10 10.52 29.12
N GLY A 615 -17.73 11.37 28.17
CA GLY A 615 -18.51 12.52 27.72
C GLY A 615 -18.64 13.65 28.74
N LYS A 616 -17.91 13.56 29.87
CA LYS A 616 -17.98 14.56 30.94
C LYS A 616 -17.13 15.77 30.59
N CYS A 617 -17.67 16.95 30.87
CA CYS A 617 -16.90 18.20 30.86
C CYS A 617 -15.91 18.15 32.04
N THR A 618 -14.61 18.14 31.73
CA THR A 618 -13.56 18.15 32.75
C THR A 618 -13.22 19.58 33.16
N MET A 619 -13.20 20.51 32.21
CA MET A 619 -12.83 21.91 32.46
C MET A 619 -13.65 22.88 31.60
N GLU A 620 -13.90 24.06 32.15
CA GLU A 620 -14.48 25.19 31.44
C GLU A 620 -13.51 26.37 31.47
N LEU A 621 -13.04 26.78 30.29
CA LEU A 621 -12.08 27.84 30.06
C LEU A 621 -12.84 29.15 29.86
N ARG A 622 -12.88 29.98 30.90
CA ARG A 622 -13.57 31.28 30.92
C ARG A 622 -12.56 32.42 30.90
N GLY A 623 -12.79 33.41 30.05
CA GLY A 623 -11.97 34.62 29.98
C GLY A 623 -12.16 35.44 28.71
N HIS A 624 -12.77 34.88 27.66
CA HIS A 624 -13.18 35.65 26.49
C HIS A 624 -14.42 36.50 26.79
N GLU A 625 -14.46 37.72 26.25
CA GLU A 625 -15.60 38.65 26.42
C GLU A 625 -16.63 38.51 25.29
N ASN A 626 -16.22 37.97 24.14
CA ASN A 626 -17.08 37.65 23.00
C ASN A 626 -17.01 36.15 22.62
N GLU A 627 -17.70 35.78 21.55
CA GLU A 627 -17.80 34.42 21.05
C GLU A 627 -16.43 33.82 20.71
N VAL A 628 -16.15 32.61 21.21
CA VAL A 628 -14.94 31.89 20.84
C VAL A 628 -15.16 31.28 19.46
N SER A 629 -14.34 31.66 18.49
CA SER A 629 -14.51 31.26 17.10
C SER A 629 -13.74 29.99 16.75
N SER A 630 -12.54 29.80 17.30
CA SER A 630 -11.69 28.65 16.99
C SER A 630 -10.91 28.17 18.20
N VAL A 631 -10.53 26.89 18.15
CA VAL A 631 -9.73 26.23 19.18
C VAL A 631 -8.76 25.25 18.53
N ALA A 632 -7.57 25.15 19.11
CA ALA A 632 -6.59 24.10 18.80
C ALA A 632 -5.95 23.60 20.10
N ILE A 633 -5.41 22.39 20.05
CA ILE A 633 -4.70 21.76 21.16
C ILE A 633 -3.28 21.42 20.70
N SER A 634 -2.31 21.55 21.60
CA SER A 634 -0.93 21.19 21.30
C SER A 634 -0.76 19.68 21.12
N ARG A 635 0.26 19.25 20.36
CA ARG A 635 0.57 17.83 20.15
C ARG A 635 0.84 17.06 21.45
N ASP A 636 1.46 17.71 22.44
CA ASP A 636 1.69 17.15 23.77
C ASP A 636 0.42 17.16 24.65
N SER A 637 -0.70 17.68 24.13
CA SER A 637 -1.98 17.85 24.82
C SER A 637 -1.90 18.70 26.10
N ALA A 638 -0.80 19.44 26.30
CA ALA A 638 -0.56 20.23 27.51
C ALA A 638 -1.15 21.65 27.43
N ARG A 639 -1.42 22.14 26.22
CA ARG A 639 -1.87 23.52 25.97
C ARG A 639 -3.06 23.55 25.02
N VAL A 640 -3.99 24.45 25.30
CA VAL A 640 -5.11 24.78 24.43
C VAL A 640 -4.99 26.24 24.03
N VAL A 641 -5.23 26.53 22.76
CA VAL A 641 -5.20 27.89 22.23
C VAL A 641 -6.59 28.21 21.71
N THR A 642 -7.14 29.33 22.17
CA THR A 642 -8.48 29.79 21.78
C THR A 642 -8.40 31.17 21.15
N SER A 643 -9.26 31.40 20.16
CA SER A 643 -9.35 32.69 19.49
C SER A 643 -10.79 33.12 19.34
N SER A 644 -11.01 34.43 19.43
CA SER A 644 -12.28 35.12 19.17
C SER A 644 -12.03 36.14 18.06
N PHE A 645 -13.03 36.36 17.20
CA PHE A 645 -12.94 37.37 16.14
C PHE A 645 -12.97 38.80 16.69
N TYR A 646 -13.66 39.01 17.81
CA TYR A 646 -13.93 40.34 18.37
C TYR A 646 -13.05 40.69 19.56
N ASP A 647 -12.43 39.70 20.20
CA ASP A 647 -11.47 39.94 21.28
C ASP A 647 -10.13 40.39 20.70
N GLN A 648 -9.41 41.23 21.43
CA GLN A 648 -8.10 41.75 21.03
C GLN A 648 -6.94 40.75 21.24
N GLY A 649 -7.20 39.45 21.46
CA GLY A 649 -6.12 38.50 21.68
C GLY A 649 -6.45 37.02 21.54
N VAL A 650 -5.41 36.25 21.23
CA VAL A 650 -5.42 34.77 21.32
C VAL A 650 -5.04 34.40 22.75
N ARG A 651 -5.81 33.51 23.38
CA ARG A 651 -5.54 33.05 24.74
C ARG A 651 -4.93 31.65 24.72
N ILE A 652 -3.90 31.45 25.54
CA ILE A 652 -3.24 30.16 25.73
C ILE A 652 -3.57 29.65 27.13
N TRP A 653 -4.09 28.44 27.20
CA TRP A 653 -4.54 27.77 28.41
C TRP A 653 -3.69 26.54 28.67
N ARG A 654 -3.43 26.26 29.94
CA ARG A 654 -2.86 24.97 30.36
C ARG A 654 -3.98 23.96 30.55
N THR A 655 -3.87 22.79 29.94
CA THR A 655 -4.93 21.76 30.01
C THR A 655 -5.09 21.14 31.39
N LEU A 656 -4.00 21.00 32.14
CA LEU A 656 -3.98 20.39 33.48
C LEU A 656 -4.92 21.08 34.49
N ASP A 657 -4.94 22.42 34.50
CA ASP A 657 -5.65 23.22 35.50
C ASP A 657 -6.61 24.26 34.90
N GLY A 658 -6.70 24.33 33.57
CA GLY A 658 -7.55 25.27 32.85
C GLY A 658 -7.15 26.74 33.01
N LYS A 659 -5.93 27.04 33.49
CA LYS A 659 -5.49 28.43 33.70
C LYS A 659 -4.98 29.06 32.41
N CYS A 660 -5.33 30.33 32.20
CA CYS A 660 -4.72 31.16 31.17
C CYS A 660 -3.25 31.39 31.54
N ILE A 661 -2.32 31.00 30.65
CA ILE A 661 -0.88 31.12 30.84
C ILE A 661 -0.24 32.17 29.94
N GLY A 662 -0.98 32.69 28.97
CA GLY A 662 -0.52 33.75 28.09
C GLY A 662 -1.64 34.31 27.24
N GLU A 663 -1.54 35.61 26.96
CA GLU A 663 -2.42 36.33 26.04
C GLU A 663 -1.55 36.99 24.98
N LEU A 664 -1.85 36.72 23.71
CA LEU A 664 -1.21 37.37 22.57
C LEU A 664 -2.13 38.47 22.10
N GLU A 665 -1.83 39.70 22.53
CA GLU A 665 -2.56 40.90 22.14
C GLU A 665 -2.22 41.30 20.70
N THR A 666 -3.25 41.52 19.90
CA THR A 666 -3.15 42.05 18.53
C THR A 666 -3.68 43.49 18.54
N ASN A 667 -2.88 44.43 18.05
CA ASN A 667 -3.18 45.88 18.12
C ASN A 667 -4.40 46.34 17.29
N ASP A 668 -5.12 45.44 16.62
CA ASP A 668 -6.27 45.76 15.77
C ASP A 668 -7.30 44.61 15.76
N TYR A 669 -8.55 44.92 15.41
CA TYR A 669 -9.59 43.91 15.25
C TYR A 669 -9.24 42.99 14.06
N SER A 670 -9.07 41.70 14.33
CA SER A 670 -8.66 40.70 13.34
C SER A 670 -9.86 40.17 12.54
N TYR A 671 -9.75 40.09 11.22
CA TYR A 671 -10.81 39.57 10.35
C TYR A 671 -10.82 38.02 10.29
N ALA A 672 -9.66 37.41 10.48
CA ALA A 672 -9.50 35.96 10.52
C ALA A 672 -8.37 35.56 11.47
N ARG A 673 -8.60 34.53 12.29
CA ARG A 673 -7.57 33.92 13.13
C ARG A 673 -7.52 32.43 12.83
N ALA A 674 -6.36 31.91 12.46
CA ALA A 674 -6.12 30.49 12.27
C ALA A 674 -5.07 30.02 13.28
N ILE A 675 -5.30 28.86 13.88
CA ILE A 675 -4.31 28.23 14.77
C ILE A 675 -3.89 26.95 14.07
N SER A 676 -2.59 26.67 14.04
CA SER A 676 -2.09 25.41 13.51
C SER A 676 -2.69 24.24 14.29
N ASN A 677 -2.90 23.10 13.63
CA ASN A 677 -3.52 21.93 14.27
C ASN A 677 -2.74 21.42 15.50
N ASP A 678 -1.44 21.73 15.60
CA ASP A 678 -0.56 21.40 16.74
C ASP A 678 -0.38 22.55 17.74
N ALA A 679 -1.16 23.63 17.60
CA ALA A 679 -1.08 24.84 18.41
C ALA A 679 0.32 25.47 18.53
N SER A 680 1.23 25.16 17.59
CA SER A 680 2.59 25.73 17.54
C SER A 680 2.61 27.14 16.96
N MET A 681 1.63 27.49 16.12
CA MET A 681 1.55 28.78 15.44
C MET A 681 0.12 29.31 15.47
N ALA A 682 -0.05 30.62 15.67
CA ALA A 682 -1.34 31.29 15.61
C ALA A 682 -1.23 32.50 14.69
N VAL A 683 -1.93 32.45 13.56
CA VAL A 683 -1.92 33.49 12.55
C VAL A 683 -3.14 34.38 12.72
N ALA A 684 -2.93 35.69 12.82
CA ALA A 684 -3.99 36.69 12.81
C ALA A 684 -3.89 37.56 11.55
N GLY A 685 -4.95 37.57 10.74
CA GLY A 685 -5.14 38.51 9.66
C GLY A 685 -5.76 39.80 10.19
N LEU A 686 -5.02 40.89 10.15
CA LEU A 686 -5.45 42.21 10.63
C LEU A 686 -6.23 42.96 9.54
N ARG A 687 -7.10 43.89 9.96
CA ARG A 687 -7.89 44.75 9.06
C ARG A 687 -7.01 45.60 8.11
N SER A 688 -5.75 45.86 8.50
CA SER A 688 -4.73 46.52 7.68
C SER A 688 -4.20 45.69 6.51
N GLY A 689 -4.62 44.42 6.37
CA GLY A 689 -4.07 43.48 5.38
C GLY A 689 -2.73 42.86 5.80
N SER A 690 -2.29 43.12 7.03
CA SER A 690 -1.06 42.55 7.61
C SER A 690 -1.34 41.19 8.25
N VAL A 691 -0.38 40.27 8.14
CA VAL A 691 -0.41 38.95 8.79
C VAL A 691 0.57 38.97 9.96
N GLN A 692 0.07 38.67 11.16
CA GLN A 692 0.92 38.40 12.33
C GLN A 692 0.98 36.89 12.56
N LEU A 693 2.20 36.37 12.77
CA LEU A 693 2.53 34.96 12.96
C LEU A 693 2.92 34.70 14.42
#